data_AF-Q1D3I9-F1
#
_entry.id   AF-Q1D3I9-F1
#
_cell.length_a   1.000
_cell.length_b   1.000
_cell.length_c   1.000
_cell.angle_alpha   90.00
_cell.angle_beta   90.00
_cell.angle_gamma   90.00
#
_symmetry.space_group_name_H-M   'P 1'
#
loop_
_entity.id
_entity.type
_entity.pdbx_description
1 polymer ?
#
loop_
_entity_poly.entity_id
_entity_poly.type
_entity_poly.pdbx_seq_one_letter_code
_entity_poly.pdbx_strand_id
1 'polypeptide(L)'
;MRQAAVRVYSPAVRRFPLSRVRSLRICLVSKELAPFDRGDIATYVATMSRALAEAGHEVHVLTAAHADWQRAVSYLPGVHLHAVDEREVDFKGAFPHAPLRHAWAAYRSLLELNARHPFDVIEFPDDAGEGYFAMRARRTLGHFEPAVLAVRLHDSTHDRLLLNRVATLDMDIAQREHMEDTSIREADLVLSPSGPAMERVRIRLELKRTGVVIPPPFASRREHRSSPRSHEGLPQVLYVGDLEYRKGVHLLVEAMQVLFEQGVVAEVRLIGADTRTGPFGRSLRQWLDQRIAPAWRNRFHFAPPLEGADLASALAEATVCCIPSRWEHFSHVCMEAMSAGALVVGSDGGGNAELIEDGQSGLLFRSDDASRLARALERALSTPALQEAVRQTAPARIAAYCAPASIVRQFEAAVADARRHRHVGPISAATRKKDSATPYVSILVPYYNMGRYLPETLRSIRAQTFTDYEIILVDDGSTDSESRAVLETLHEPDLHILRKPNGGLSSARNAGLRAARGRYVLPLDPDDLIQPTFLEKAVAVMDSTPGLAYVTSLVSYFVESPDQPVGGWIPWGTERDALLAENVASTCTALMERQRIEEIGGYDEWLTAYEDWDVFCSLAERGLAGSVIPEPLFLYRLRPDSMTRSMRVNDRHAQMAYLCQKHPALPLHPERALRMQLGRAHRQELHLRATGSASPPLLNRFADKMNATLKRFDFAHATLRRAALWVAGADDDSRPLRHQVMERFFRRRN
;
A
#
# COMPACT_ATOMS: atom_id res chain seq x y z
N MET A 1 23.07 -28.23 26.44
CA MET A 1 22.56 -29.24 25.47
C MET A 1 21.17 -28.78 25.05
N ARG A 2 20.81 -28.45 23.81
CA ARG A 2 21.30 -28.84 22.48
C ARG A 2 21.59 -27.59 21.63
N GLN A 3 22.68 -27.65 20.88
CA GLN A 3 23.08 -26.69 19.83
C GLN A 3 22.03 -26.70 18.70
N ALA A 4 21.48 -25.55 18.36
CA ALA A 4 20.80 -25.35 17.09
C ALA A 4 21.85 -24.95 16.05
N ALA A 5 22.16 -25.90 15.16
CA ALA A 5 23.12 -25.72 14.09
C ALA A 5 22.66 -24.62 13.13
N VAL A 6 23.60 -23.71 12.82
CA VAL A 6 23.52 -22.77 11.70
C VAL A 6 23.39 -23.59 10.42
N ARG A 7 22.20 -23.58 9.81
CA ARG A 7 22.03 -24.06 8.43
C ARG A 7 22.54 -22.95 7.51
N VAL A 8 23.75 -23.15 6.99
CA VAL A 8 24.25 -22.45 5.82
C VAL A 8 23.33 -22.82 4.65
N TYR A 9 22.52 -21.88 4.19
CA TYR A 9 21.80 -22.01 2.93
C TYR A 9 22.84 -21.96 1.79
N SER A 10 23.07 -23.10 1.15
CA SER A 10 23.73 -23.13 -0.15
C SER A 10 22.64 -22.87 -1.20
N PRO A 11 22.73 -21.79 -2.02
CA PRO A 11 21.83 -21.63 -3.14
C PRO A 11 22.21 -22.70 -4.17
N ALA A 12 21.38 -23.72 -4.34
CA ALA A 12 21.45 -24.58 -5.50
C ALA A 12 21.06 -23.74 -6.74
N VAL A 13 22.03 -22.99 -7.28
CA VAL A 13 21.91 -22.27 -8.54
C VAL A 13 21.65 -23.30 -9.63
N ARG A 14 20.39 -23.45 -10.05
CA ARG A 14 20.05 -24.18 -11.27
C ARG A 14 20.69 -23.44 -12.44
N ARG A 15 21.82 -23.95 -12.95
CA ARG A 15 22.45 -23.47 -14.18
C ARG A 15 21.66 -24.01 -15.37
N PHE A 16 20.98 -23.12 -16.09
CA PHE A 16 20.30 -23.47 -17.34
C PHE A 16 21.28 -23.39 -18.53
N PRO A 17 21.18 -24.28 -19.53
CA PRO A 17 22.03 -24.27 -20.72
C PRO A 17 21.76 -23.05 -21.62
N LEU A 18 22.82 -22.60 -22.30
CA LEU A 18 22.83 -21.44 -23.20
C LEU A 18 21.97 -21.69 -24.46
N SER A 19 20.74 -21.19 -24.47
CA SER A 19 20.00 -20.93 -25.71
C SER A 19 20.15 -19.46 -26.10
N ARG A 20 20.38 -19.15 -27.38
CA ARG A 20 20.29 -17.77 -27.90
C ARG A 20 18.89 -17.23 -27.61
N VAL A 21 18.76 -16.39 -26.59
CA VAL A 21 17.47 -15.82 -26.19
C VAL A 21 17.03 -14.82 -27.27
N ARG A 22 15.77 -14.94 -27.70
CA ARG A 22 15.09 -13.99 -28.58
C ARG A 22 15.08 -12.62 -27.88
N SER A 23 15.35 -11.53 -28.61
CA SER A 23 15.18 -10.17 -28.06
C SER A 23 13.76 -10.01 -27.50
N LEU A 24 13.66 -9.60 -26.23
CA LEU A 24 12.42 -9.32 -25.52
C LEU A 24 12.08 -7.84 -25.63
N ARG A 25 10.79 -7.51 -25.69
CA ARG A 25 10.32 -6.15 -25.44
C ARG A 25 9.87 -6.00 -23.99
N ILE A 26 10.53 -5.13 -23.24
CA ILE A 26 10.37 -5.02 -21.79
C ILE A 26 9.90 -3.61 -21.43
N CYS A 27 8.89 -3.51 -20.57
CA CYS A 27 8.47 -2.24 -19.95
C CYS A 27 8.75 -2.27 -18.45
N LEU A 28 9.59 -1.36 -17.97
CA LEU A 28 9.76 -1.06 -16.55
C LEU A 28 8.83 0.10 -16.20
N VAL A 29 7.84 -0.13 -15.34
CA VAL A 29 6.92 0.90 -14.85
C VAL A 29 7.40 1.33 -13.48
N SER A 30 7.63 2.62 -13.29
CA SER A 30 8.02 3.18 -11.99
C SER A 30 7.76 4.67 -12.01
N LYS A 31 7.10 5.20 -10.99
CA LYS A 31 6.94 6.65 -10.80
C LYS A 31 8.29 7.37 -10.75
N GLU A 32 9.28 6.74 -10.15
CA GLU A 32 10.61 7.30 -9.91
C GLU A 32 11.60 6.87 -10.99
N LEU A 33 12.45 7.81 -11.45
CA LEU A 33 13.50 7.53 -12.42
C LEU A 33 14.75 8.39 -12.19
N ALA A 34 15.93 7.76 -12.13
CA ALA A 34 17.20 8.49 -12.16
C ALA A 34 17.46 9.08 -13.56
N PRO A 35 17.90 10.35 -13.69
CA PRO A 35 18.50 11.18 -12.64
C PRO A 35 17.54 12.21 -11.99
N PHE A 36 16.23 12.06 -12.13
CA PHE A 36 15.25 12.99 -11.55
C PHE A 36 15.01 12.73 -10.08
N ASP A 37 14.81 11.45 -9.74
CA ASP A 37 14.51 11.00 -8.39
C ASP A 37 15.73 10.34 -7.75
N ARG A 38 15.73 10.36 -6.42
CA ARG A 38 16.73 9.72 -5.56
C ARG A 38 16.07 8.54 -4.88
N GLY A 39 16.75 7.41 -4.82
CA GLY A 39 16.25 6.24 -4.11
C GLY A 39 16.65 4.92 -4.78
N ASP A 40 16.37 3.83 -4.09
CA ASP A 40 16.73 2.49 -4.53
C ASP A 40 15.93 2.08 -5.78
N ILE A 41 14.65 2.47 -5.87
CA ILE A 41 13.79 2.19 -7.04
C ILE A 41 14.29 2.95 -8.27
N ALA A 42 14.43 4.28 -8.19
CA ALA A 42 14.95 5.12 -9.26
C ALA A 42 16.31 4.62 -9.80
N THR A 43 17.20 4.21 -8.89
CA THR A 43 18.52 3.67 -9.21
C THR A 43 18.41 2.32 -9.90
N TYR A 44 17.62 1.40 -9.36
CA TYR A 44 17.40 0.08 -9.94
C TYR A 44 16.83 0.17 -11.36
N VAL A 45 15.78 0.96 -11.58
CA VAL A 45 15.16 1.11 -12.89
C VAL A 45 16.19 1.59 -13.91
N ALA A 46 17.02 2.55 -13.55
CA ALA A 46 18.07 3.05 -14.43
C ALA A 46 19.17 2.00 -14.72
N THR A 47 19.69 1.29 -13.71
CA THR A 47 20.75 0.30 -13.94
C THR A 47 20.25 -0.94 -14.66
N MET A 48 19.04 -1.40 -14.35
CA MET A 48 18.40 -2.53 -15.01
C MET A 48 18.06 -2.22 -16.46
N SER A 49 17.51 -1.04 -16.73
CA SER A 49 17.21 -0.61 -18.12
C SER A 49 18.47 -0.60 -18.98
N ARG A 50 19.58 -0.07 -18.45
CA ARG A 50 20.87 -0.05 -19.16
C ARG A 50 21.39 -1.46 -19.41
N ALA A 51 21.38 -2.32 -18.39
CA ALA A 51 21.85 -3.70 -18.52
C ALA A 51 21.06 -4.50 -19.58
N LEU A 52 19.74 -4.34 -19.60
CA LEU A 52 18.86 -4.99 -20.59
C LEU A 52 19.09 -4.44 -22.01
N ALA A 53 19.23 -3.12 -22.17
CA ALA A 53 19.49 -2.49 -23.47
C ALA A 53 20.87 -2.90 -24.03
N GLU A 54 21.90 -2.93 -23.18
CA GLU A 54 23.24 -3.41 -23.55
C GLU A 54 23.26 -4.89 -23.94
N ALA A 55 22.34 -5.70 -23.39
CA ALA A 55 22.14 -7.09 -23.78
C ALA A 55 21.35 -7.25 -25.10
N GLY A 56 20.86 -6.15 -25.70
CA GLY A 56 20.18 -6.14 -26.99
C GLY A 56 18.65 -6.28 -26.93
N HIS A 57 18.04 -6.07 -25.77
CA HIS A 57 16.57 -6.03 -25.63
C HIS A 57 16.00 -4.65 -25.99
N GLU A 58 14.72 -4.62 -26.40
CA GLU A 58 13.97 -3.38 -26.60
C GLU A 58 13.37 -2.95 -25.26
N VAL A 59 13.92 -1.90 -24.65
CA VAL A 59 13.57 -1.47 -23.28
C VAL A 59 12.76 -0.18 -23.30
N HIS A 60 11.62 -0.21 -22.62
CA HIS A 60 10.76 0.94 -22.37
C HIS A 60 10.71 1.22 -20.87
N VAL A 61 10.70 2.49 -20.49
CA VAL A 61 10.42 2.94 -19.12
C VAL A 61 9.19 3.83 -19.15
N LEU A 62 8.19 3.50 -18.36
CA LEU A 62 7.01 4.34 -18.13
C LEU A 62 7.12 4.97 -16.74
N THR A 63 7.31 6.30 -16.70
CA THR A 63 7.59 7.06 -15.47
C THR A 63 6.72 8.31 -15.33
N ALA A 64 6.72 8.94 -14.16
CA ALA A 64 6.06 10.24 -13.99
C ALA A 64 6.57 11.28 -15.00
N ALA A 65 5.77 12.32 -15.24
CA ALA A 65 6.21 13.43 -16.09
C ALA A 65 7.34 14.22 -15.41
N HIS A 66 8.43 14.48 -16.14
CA HIS A 66 9.58 15.24 -15.65
C HIS A 66 9.88 16.44 -16.56
N ALA A 67 10.35 17.55 -15.98
CA ALA A 67 10.56 18.81 -16.70
C ALA A 67 11.73 18.77 -17.70
N ASP A 68 12.78 17.99 -17.43
CA ASP A 68 14.01 17.93 -18.23
C ASP A 68 14.17 16.56 -18.92
N TRP A 69 13.25 16.24 -19.83
CA TRP A 69 13.19 14.94 -20.49
C TRP A 69 14.47 14.60 -21.27
N GLN A 70 15.12 15.61 -21.87
CA GLN A 70 16.34 15.42 -22.66
C GLN A 70 17.51 14.89 -21.83
N ARG A 71 17.60 15.30 -20.56
CA ARG A 71 18.60 14.79 -19.62
C ARG A 71 18.44 13.29 -19.36
N ALA A 72 17.21 12.80 -19.20
CA ALA A 72 16.99 11.36 -19.00
C ALA A 72 17.28 10.52 -20.24
N VAL A 73 16.92 11.00 -21.43
CA VAL A 73 17.27 10.34 -22.71
C VAL A 73 18.78 10.22 -22.84
N SER A 74 19.53 11.26 -22.44
CA SER A 74 21.00 11.24 -22.44
C SER A 74 21.58 10.30 -21.37
N TYR A 75 20.90 10.15 -20.23
CA TYR A 75 21.33 9.30 -19.12
C TYR A 75 21.08 7.79 -19.36
N LEU A 76 20.07 7.46 -20.17
CA LEU A 76 19.68 6.09 -20.55
C LEU A 76 19.70 5.91 -22.07
N PRO A 77 20.88 5.91 -22.72
CA PRO A 77 20.97 5.71 -24.16
C PRO A 77 20.41 4.33 -24.55
N GLY A 78 19.62 4.28 -25.61
CA GLY A 78 19.00 3.04 -26.10
C GLY A 78 17.73 2.60 -25.36
N VAL A 79 17.22 3.41 -24.42
CA VAL A 79 15.97 3.14 -23.69
C VAL A 79 14.88 4.11 -24.15
N HIS A 80 13.68 3.58 -24.40
CA HIS A 80 12.52 4.38 -24.77
C HIS A 80 11.79 4.89 -23.52
N LEU A 81 11.83 6.20 -23.28
CA LEU A 81 11.17 6.81 -22.12
C LEU A 81 9.76 7.28 -22.48
N HIS A 82 8.79 7.00 -21.60
CA HIS A 82 7.39 7.38 -21.72
C HIS A 82 6.91 8.04 -20.43
N ALA A 83 6.08 9.07 -20.53
CA ALA A 83 5.48 9.74 -19.39
C ALA A 83 4.08 9.20 -19.11
N VAL A 84 3.75 8.99 -17.84
CA VAL A 84 2.40 8.73 -17.36
C VAL A 84 1.56 10.00 -17.51
N ASP A 85 0.37 9.86 -18.10
CA ASP A 85 -0.59 10.95 -18.21
C ASP A 85 -1.49 10.99 -16.95
N GLU A 86 -1.15 11.87 -16.00
CA GLU A 86 -1.92 12.05 -14.77
C GLU A 86 -3.12 13.01 -14.91
N ARG A 87 -3.47 13.45 -16.13
CA ARG A 87 -4.65 14.32 -16.32
C ARG A 87 -5.93 13.52 -16.01
N GLU A 88 -6.61 13.87 -14.92
CA GLU A 88 -7.91 13.30 -14.57
C GLU A 88 -9.00 13.82 -15.53
N VAL A 89 -9.27 13.09 -16.62
CA VAL A 89 -10.33 13.45 -17.57
C VAL A 89 -11.65 12.72 -17.25
N ASP A 90 -11.60 11.42 -16.88
CA ASP A 90 -12.80 10.56 -16.91
C ASP A 90 -13.28 10.06 -15.51
N PHE A 91 -12.52 10.30 -14.44
CA PHE A 91 -12.80 9.72 -13.11
C PHE A 91 -12.41 10.63 -11.94
N LYS A 92 -12.79 11.90 -12.06
CA LYS A 92 -12.43 12.96 -11.12
C LYS A 92 -12.94 12.66 -9.71
N GLY A 93 -12.10 12.88 -8.70
CA GLY A 93 -12.51 12.79 -7.29
C GLY A 93 -12.71 11.37 -6.75
N ALA A 94 -12.41 10.33 -7.54
CA ALA A 94 -12.51 8.94 -7.10
C ALA A 94 -11.30 8.43 -6.31
N PHE A 95 -10.18 9.17 -6.36
CA PHE A 95 -8.91 8.76 -5.78
C PHE A 95 -8.67 9.53 -4.47
N PRO A 96 -8.82 8.88 -3.30
CA PRO A 96 -8.65 9.55 -2.00
C PRO A 96 -7.20 9.97 -1.72
N HIS A 97 -6.22 9.35 -2.38
CA HIS A 97 -4.80 9.66 -2.23
C HIS A 97 -4.02 9.55 -3.55
N ALA A 98 -2.84 10.17 -3.58
CA ALA A 98 -2.03 10.30 -4.78
C ALA A 98 -1.49 8.96 -5.35
N PRO A 99 -1.02 8.00 -4.53
CA PRO A 99 -0.62 6.68 -5.02
C PRO A 99 -1.69 5.95 -5.84
N LEU A 100 -2.94 5.93 -5.37
CA LEU A 100 -4.03 5.25 -6.10
C LEU A 100 -4.31 5.93 -7.45
N ARG A 101 -4.31 7.27 -7.49
CA ARG A 101 -4.43 8.03 -8.75
C ARG A 101 -3.28 7.69 -9.70
N HIS A 102 -2.05 7.69 -9.20
CA HIS A 102 -0.88 7.39 -10.02
C HIS A 102 -0.94 5.96 -10.59
N ALA A 103 -1.27 4.96 -9.77
CA ALA A 103 -1.42 3.58 -10.24
C ALA A 103 -2.49 3.45 -11.33
N TRP A 104 -3.60 4.19 -11.22
CA TRP A 104 -4.63 4.24 -12.27
C TRP A 104 -4.12 4.87 -13.56
N ALA A 105 -3.46 6.04 -13.46
CA ALA A 105 -2.88 6.73 -14.60
C ALA A 105 -1.82 5.87 -15.30
N ALA A 106 -0.93 5.24 -14.53
CA ALA A 106 0.10 4.34 -15.05
C ALA A 106 -0.52 3.16 -15.81
N TYR A 107 -1.56 2.52 -15.26
CA TYR A 107 -2.29 1.46 -15.95
C TYR A 107 -2.90 1.92 -17.29
N ARG A 108 -3.51 3.10 -17.33
CA ARG A 108 -4.08 3.65 -18.58
C ARG A 108 -3.00 3.96 -19.62
N SER A 109 -1.94 4.66 -19.22
CA SER A 109 -0.82 4.96 -20.12
C SER A 109 -0.14 3.67 -20.62
N LEU A 110 -0.03 2.66 -19.76
CA LEU A 110 0.51 1.34 -20.12
C LEU A 110 -0.40 0.61 -21.12
N LEU A 111 -1.73 0.70 -21.02
CA LEU A 111 -2.64 0.13 -22.01
C LEU A 111 -2.43 0.74 -23.39
N GLU A 112 -2.37 2.07 -23.48
CA GLU A 112 -2.11 2.78 -24.73
C GLU A 112 -0.74 2.43 -25.31
N LEU A 113 0.27 2.37 -24.44
CA LEU A 113 1.63 2.03 -24.83
C LEU A 113 1.72 0.59 -25.34
N ASN A 114 1.12 -0.38 -24.63
CA ASN A 114 1.12 -1.79 -25.02
C ASN A 114 0.35 -2.03 -26.33
N ALA A 115 -0.69 -1.24 -26.62
CA ALA A 115 -1.39 -1.32 -27.90
C ALA A 115 -0.49 -0.92 -29.09
N ARG A 116 0.45 0.00 -28.88
CA ARG A 116 1.45 0.42 -29.89
C ARG A 116 2.69 -0.48 -29.89
N HIS A 117 3.07 -0.96 -28.71
CA HIS A 117 4.27 -1.75 -28.45
C HIS A 117 3.93 -2.97 -27.59
N PRO A 118 3.43 -4.07 -28.16
CA PRO A 118 3.11 -5.26 -27.38
C PRO A 118 4.32 -5.78 -26.61
N PHE A 119 4.21 -5.86 -25.29
CA PHE A 119 5.31 -6.22 -24.40
C PHE A 119 5.41 -7.73 -24.14
N ASP A 120 6.63 -8.23 -23.99
CA ASP A 120 6.93 -9.58 -23.52
C ASP A 120 6.99 -9.67 -21.99
N VAL A 121 7.38 -8.56 -21.35
CA VAL A 121 7.51 -8.41 -19.89
C VAL A 121 7.11 -7.01 -19.49
N ILE A 122 6.35 -6.89 -18.40
CA ILE A 122 6.06 -5.63 -17.74
C ILE A 122 6.41 -5.81 -16.27
N GLU A 123 7.32 -4.99 -15.76
CA GLU A 123 7.83 -5.06 -14.39
C GLU A 123 7.43 -3.80 -13.61
N PHE A 124 6.93 -4.00 -12.39
CA PHE A 124 6.51 -2.94 -11.46
C PHE A 124 7.30 -3.03 -10.14
N PRO A 125 7.55 -1.92 -9.43
CA PRO A 125 7.96 -1.96 -8.04
C PRO A 125 6.81 -2.44 -7.15
N ASP A 126 7.16 -2.95 -5.96
CA ASP A 126 6.19 -3.26 -4.90
C ASP A 126 5.82 -2.06 -4.01
N ASP A 127 6.35 -0.86 -4.30
CA ASP A 127 5.99 0.37 -3.59
C ASP A 127 4.74 1.02 -4.19
N ALA A 128 3.92 1.61 -3.32
CA ALA A 128 2.75 2.42 -3.65
C ALA A 128 1.65 1.70 -4.46
N GLY A 129 1.83 0.42 -4.79
CA GLY A 129 0.89 -0.40 -5.55
C GLY A 129 0.75 0.02 -7.00
N GLU A 130 1.82 0.47 -7.67
CA GLU A 130 1.78 0.93 -9.07
C GLU A 130 1.22 -0.14 -10.03
N GLY A 131 1.54 -1.41 -9.78
CA GLY A 131 1.04 -2.54 -10.57
C GLY A 131 -0.42 -2.93 -10.32
N TYR A 132 -1.09 -2.34 -9.31
CA TYR A 132 -2.37 -2.82 -8.78
C TYR A 132 -3.44 -2.99 -9.86
N PHE A 133 -3.70 -1.94 -10.64
CA PHE A 133 -4.73 -1.99 -11.68
C PHE A 133 -4.34 -2.90 -12.85
N ALA A 134 -3.06 -2.97 -13.22
CA ALA A 134 -2.59 -3.85 -14.27
C ALA A 134 -2.74 -5.33 -13.90
N MET A 135 -2.43 -5.69 -12.65
CA MET A 135 -2.63 -7.05 -12.12
C MET A 135 -4.12 -7.41 -12.08
N ARG A 136 -4.95 -6.53 -11.52
CA ARG A 136 -6.41 -6.72 -11.51
C ARG A 136 -6.96 -6.87 -12.93
N ALA A 137 -6.54 -6.03 -13.86
CA ALA A 137 -6.98 -6.07 -15.26
C ALA A 137 -6.54 -7.35 -15.96
N ARG A 138 -5.34 -7.86 -15.65
CA ARG A 138 -4.92 -9.15 -16.15
C ARG A 138 -5.83 -10.27 -15.64
N ARG A 139 -6.15 -10.27 -14.34
CA ARG A 139 -7.00 -11.30 -13.73
C ARG A 139 -8.45 -11.22 -14.18
N THR A 140 -8.97 -10.02 -14.45
CA THR A 140 -10.41 -9.78 -14.66
C THR A 140 -10.82 -9.40 -16.09
N LEU A 141 -9.87 -8.99 -16.92
CA LEU A 141 -10.10 -8.55 -18.31
C LEU A 141 -9.15 -9.21 -19.32
N GLY A 142 -8.13 -9.95 -18.85
CA GLY A 142 -7.13 -10.57 -19.74
C GLY A 142 -6.14 -9.58 -20.36
N HIS A 143 -6.09 -8.35 -19.84
CA HIS A 143 -5.18 -7.32 -20.36
C HIS A 143 -3.72 -7.77 -20.27
N PHE A 144 -2.94 -7.42 -21.30
CA PHE A 144 -1.52 -7.75 -21.45
C PHE A 144 -1.22 -9.26 -21.61
N GLU A 145 -2.16 -10.11 -22.03
CA GLU A 145 -2.04 -11.59 -22.16
C GLU A 145 -0.66 -12.16 -22.58
N PRO A 146 0.05 -11.60 -23.58
CA PRO A 146 1.36 -12.14 -23.98
C PRO A 146 2.48 -11.82 -22.98
N ALA A 147 2.35 -10.76 -22.20
CA ALA A 147 3.36 -10.28 -21.27
C ALA A 147 3.40 -11.11 -19.98
N VAL A 148 4.59 -11.33 -19.43
CA VAL A 148 4.78 -11.71 -18.02
C VAL A 148 4.68 -10.44 -17.17
N LEU A 149 3.77 -10.42 -16.19
CA LEU A 149 3.68 -9.33 -15.23
C LEU A 149 4.54 -9.64 -14.01
N ALA A 150 5.61 -8.86 -13.82
CA ALA A 150 6.58 -9.04 -12.76
C ALA A 150 6.48 -7.95 -11.68
N VAL A 151 6.76 -8.31 -10.43
CA VAL A 151 6.92 -7.37 -9.32
C VAL A 151 8.32 -7.50 -8.73
N ARG A 152 9.02 -6.37 -8.65
CA ARG A 152 10.33 -6.25 -8.00
C ARG A 152 10.14 -5.81 -6.56
N LEU A 153 10.65 -6.60 -5.62
CA LEU A 153 10.64 -6.26 -4.21
C LEU A 153 11.69 -5.19 -3.89
N HIS A 154 11.23 -4.11 -3.26
CA HIS A 154 11.99 -3.06 -2.62
C HIS A 154 11.54 -2.98 -1.16
N ASP A 155 11.21 -1.80 -0.62
CA ASP A 155 10.67 -1.65 0.72
C ASP A 155 9.17 -1.31 0.65
N SER A 156 8.29 -2.29 0.86
CA SER A 156 6.84 -2.03 0.90
C SER A 156 6.46 -1.04 2.00
N THR A 157 5.32 -0.37 1.86
CA THR A 157 4.80 0.57 2.86
C THR A 157 4.66 -0.11 4.22
N HIS A 158 4.18 -1.36 4.24
CA HIS A 158 4.06 -2.15 5.46
C HIS A 158 5.40 -2.30 6.18
N ASP A 159 6.43 -2.77 5.47
CA ASP A 159 7.75 -3.00 6.05
C ASP A 159 8.39 -1.69 6.52
N ARG A 160 8.29 -0.63 5.71
CA ARG A 160 8.83 0.69 6.06
C ARG A 160 8.20 1.26 7.32
N LEU A 161 6.88 1.15 7.50
CA LEU A 161 6.19 1.63 8.70
C LEU A 161 6.54 0.78 9.93
N LEU A 162 6.52 -0.55 9.78
CA LEU A 162 6.83 -1.48 10.87
C LEU A 162 8.27 -1.28 11.38
N LEU A 163 9.24 -1.24 10.48
CA LEU A 163 10.67 -1.12 10.81
C LEU A 163 11.02 0.25 11.38
N ASN A 164 10.30 1.30 11.00
CA ASN A 164 10.42 2.65 11.58
C ASN A 164 9.57 2.85 12.85
N ARG A 165 8.91 1.80 13.36
CA ARG A 165 8.04 1.87 14.55
C ARG A 165 6.89 2.88 14.41
N VAL A 166 6.38 3.06 13.20
CA VAL A 166 5.24 3.93 12.92
C VAL A 166 3.95 3.14 13.18
N ALA A 167 3.30 3.45 14.31
CA ALA A 167 2.08 2.77 14.74
C ALA A 167 0.79 3.42 14.20
N THR A 168 0.85 4.58 13.55
CA THR A 168 -0.34 5.18 12.91
C THR A 168 -0.71 4.40 11.66
N LEU A 169 -2.01 4.16 11.46
CA LEU A 169 -2.56 3.53 10.26
C LEU A 169 -3.91 4.19 10.01
N ASP A 170 -4.13 4.71 8.80
CA ASP A 170 -5.44 5.17 8.35
C ASP A 170 -5.87 4.37 7.12
N MET A 171 -7.08 4.65 6.61
CA MET A 171 -7.61 3.93 5.44
C MET A 171 -6.76 4.14 4.18
N ASP A 172 -6.05 5.27 4.04
CA ASP A 172 -5.29 5.56 2.83
C ASP A 172 -4.00 4.73 2.83
N ILE A 173 -3.33 4.66 3.98
CA ILE A 173 -2.16 3.80 4.19
C ILE A 173 -2.56 2.33 4.08
N ALA A 174 -3.68 1.93 4.69
CA ALA A 174 -4.16 0.55 4.61
C ALA A 174 -4.53 0.15 3.18
N GLN A 175 -5.14 1.04 2.40
CA GLN A 175 -5.42 0.80 0.98
C GLN A 175 -4.11 0.59 0.21
N ARG A 176 -3.10 1.41 0.49
CA ARG A 176 -1.80 1.28 -0.17
C ARG A 176 -1.16 -0.08 0.13
N GLU A 177 -1.11 -0.49 1.40
CA GLU A 177 -0.62 -1.83 1.77
C GLU A 177 -1.41 -2.93 1.05
N HIS A 178 -2.74 -2.80 0.96
CA HIS A 178 -3.58 -3.74 0.21
C HIS A 178 -3.22 -3.78 -1.29
N MET A 179 -2.97 -2.63 -1.91
CA MET A 179 -2.57 -2.54 -3.32
C MET A 179 -1.21 -3.21 -3.58
N GLU A 180 -0.23 -2.96 -2.71
CA GLU A 180 1.11 -3.56 -2.77
C GLU A 180 1.02 -5.09 -2.62
N ASP A 181 0.31 -5.56 -1.58
CA ASP A 181 0.15 -6.98 -1.28
C ASP A 181 -0.59 -7.74 -2.38
N THR A 182 -1.64 -7.12 -2.94
CA THR A 182 -2.35 -7.66 -4.09
C THR A 182 -1.44 -7.78 -5.30
N SER A 183 -0.65 -6.74 -5.58
CA SER A 183 0.27 -6.74 -6.73
C SER A 183 1.29 -7.87 -6.63
N ILE A 184 1.86 -8.09 -5.44
CA ILE A 184 2.81 -9.20 -5.20
C ILE A 184 2.11 -10.57 -5.33
N ARG A 185 0.93 -10.76 -4.73
CA ARG A 185 0.20 -12.04 -4.75
C ARG A 185 -0.25 -12.42 -6.16
N GLU A 186 -0.60 -11.45 -6.99
CA GLU A 186 -1.15 -11.66 -8.33
C GLU A 186 -0.10 -11.62 -9.45
N ALA A 187 1.15 -11.26 -9.17
CA ALA A 187 2.22 -11.26 -10.15
C ALA A 187 2.47 -12.67 -10.73
N ASP A 188 2.84 -12.72 -12.01
CA ASP A 188 3.33 -13.95 -12.64
C ASP A 188 4.75 -14.30 -12.16
N LEU A 189 5.52 -13.27 -11.80
CA LEU A 189 6.90 -13.35 -11.36
C LEU A 189 7.18 -12.35 -10.22
N VAL A 190 7.68 -12.82 -9.09
CA VAL A 190 8.18 -11.95 -8.01
C VAL A 190 9.71 -12.01 -8.01
N LEU A 191 10.35 -10.86 -8.13
CA LEU A 191 11.81 -10.71 -8.17
C LEU A 191 12.29 -10.07 -6.87
N SER A 192 13.17 -10.72 -6.11
CA SER A 192 13.75 -10.14 -4.89
C SER A 192 15.26 -9.89 -4.98
N PRO A 193 15.78 -8.77 -4.45
CA PRO A 193 17.21 -8.48 -4.56
C PRO A 193 18.06 -9.34 -3.61
N SER A 194 17.45 -10.02 -2.62
CA SER A 194 18.14 -10.90 -1.69
C SER A 194 17.25 -12.05 -1.20
N GLY A 195 17.86 -13.13 -0.70
CA GLY A 195 17.15 -14.26 -0.09
C GLY A 195 16.31 -13.86 1.14
N PRO A 196 16.85 -13.12 2.12
CA PRO A 196 16.11 -12.65 3.29
C PRO A 196 14.88 -11.80 2.94
N ALA A 197 14.97 -10.94 1.93
CA ALA A 197 13.85 -10.14 1.44
C ALA A 197 12.72 -11.02 0.87
N MET A 198 13.07 -11.98 -0.01
CA MET A 198 12.12 -12.95 -0.55
C MET A 198 11.43 -13.75 0.57
N GLU A 199 12.20 -14.26 1.54
CA GLU A 199 11.67 -15.09 2.61
C GLU A 199 10.70 -14.30 3.52
N ARG A 200 11.05 -13.05 3.84
CA ARG A 200 10.18 -12.16 4.62
C ARG A 200 8.83 -11.96 3.95
N VAL A 201 8.82 -11.65 2.65
CA VAL A 201 7.59 -11.44 1.88
C VAL A 201 6.83 -12.76 1.70
N ARG A 202 7.53 -13.87 1.45
CA ARG A 202 6.93 -15.21 1.32
C ARG A 202 6.18 -15.62 2.59
N ILE A 203 6.77 -15.38 3.77
CA ILE A 203 6.13 -15.65 5.07
C ILE A 203 4.94 -14.72 5.29
N ARG A 204 5.14 -13.40 5.14
CA ARG A 204 4.10 -12.40 5.41
C ARG A 204 2.86 -12.58 4.52
N LEU A 205 3.08 -12.90 3.24
CA LEU A 205 2.01 -13.05 2.26
C LEU A 205 1.63 -14.50 1.97
N GLU A 206 2.22 -15.47 2.64
CA GLU A 206 1.96 -16.90 2.42
C GLU A 206 2.01 -17.28 0.92
N LEU A 207 3.04 -16.78 0.21
CA LEU A 207 3.11 -16.94 -1.24
C LEU A 207 3.20 -18.42 -1.62
N LYS A 208 2.28 -18.86 -2.51
CA LYS A 208 2.21 -20.26 -2.99
C LYS A 208 3.42 -20.68 -3.82
N ARG A 209 4.02 -19.73 -4.53
CA ARG A 209 5.25 -19.92 -5.31
C ARG A 209 6.31 -18.99 -4.75
N THR A 210 7.49 -19.56 -4.52
CA THR A 210 8.69 -18.76 -4.22
C THR A 210 9.07 -17.97 -5.47
N GLY A 211 9.29 -16.66 -5.32
CA GLY A 211 9.85 -15.87 -6.41
C GLY A 211 11.35 -16.15 -6.62
N VAL A 212 11.99 -15.33 -7.43
CA VAL A 212 13.38 -15.51 -7.85
C VAL A 212 14.26 -14.42 -7.23
N VAL A 213 15.39 -14.82 -6.65
CA VAL A 213 16.37 -13.89 -6.11
C VAL A 213 17.32 -13.47 -7.23
N ILE A 214 17.30 -12.18 -7.56
CA ILE A 214 18.16 -11.56 -8.58
C ILE A 214 18.62 -10.20 -8.03
N PRO A 215 19.90 -10.01 -7.66
CA PRO A 215 20.37 -8.71 -7.17
C PRO A 215 20.33 -7.66 -8.30
N PRO A 216 20.32 -6.35 -7.96
CA PRO A 216 20.35 -5.31 -8.98
C PRO A 216 21.68 -5.33 -9.76
N PRO A 217 21.66 -5.03 -11.08
CA PRO A 217 22.88 -4.97 -11.85
C PRO A 217 23.71 -3.73 -11.46
N PHE A 218 25.01 -3.90 -11.41
CA PHE A 218 25.95 -2.83 -11.09
C PHE A 218 27.22 -2.92 -11.94
N ALA A 219 27.50 -1.86 -12.69
CA ALA A 219 28.72 -1.70 -13.46
C ALA A 219 29.63 -0.66 -12.78
N SER A 220 30.78 -1.11 -12.29
CA SER A 220 31.75 -0.21 -11.65
C SER A 220 32.27 0.82 -12.67
N ARG A 221 32.19 2.12 -12.34
CA ARG A 221 32.77 3.20 -13.16
C ARG A 221 34.29 3.21 -12.95
N ARG A 222 35.04 2.84 -14.00
CA ARG A 222 36.53 2.81 -13.98
C ARG A 222 37.18 4.15 -13.61
N GLU A 223 36.47 5.27 -13.79
CA GLU A 223 37.00 6.62 -13.63
C GLU A 223 37.20 7.07 -12.17
N HIS A 224 36.62 6.39 -11.18
CA HIS A 224 36.67 6.80 -9.76
C HIS A 224 37.76 6.08 -8.93
N ARG A 225 38.83 5.61 -9.57
CA ARG A 225 40.04 5.21 -8.82
C ARG A 225 40.70 6.49 -8.27
N SER A 226 40.30 6.88 -7.07
CA SER A 226 40.90 8.02 -6.38
C SER A 226 42.35 7.72 -6.00
N SER A 227 43.15 8.78 -6.03
CA SER A 227 44.52 8.85 -5.52
C SER A 227 44.58 8.41 -4.04
N PRO A 228 45.76 7.99 -3.54
CA PRO A 228 45.92 7.60 -2.12
C PRO A 228 45.40 8.68 -1.17
N ARG A 229 44.78 8.27 -0.05
CA ARG A 229 44.27 9.17 1.00
C ARG A 229 45.35 10.19 1.40
N SER A 230 45.01 11.47 1.48
CA SER A 230 45.79 12.42 2.26
C SER A 230 45.60 12.11 3.75
N HIS A 231 46.67 11.71 4.43
CA HIS A 231 46.66 11.28 5.85
C HIS A 231 46.47 12.42 6.87
N GLU A 232 46.00 13.59 6.46
CA GLU A 232 45.84 14.75 7.33
C GLU A 232 44.43 14.82 7.90
N GLY A 233 44.17 14.05 8.98
CA GLY A 233 42.89 14.08 9.68
C GLY A 233 42.67 12.91 10.65
N LEU A 234 41.65 13.03 11.51
CA LEU A 234 41.21 11.90 12.35
C LEU A 234 40.55 10.82 11.49
N PRO A 235 40.62 9.53 11.88
CA PRO A 235 39.86 8.47 11.23
C PRO A 235 38.35 8.79 11.17
N GLN A 236 37.74 8.65 9.99
CA GLN A 236 36.33 8.99 9.77
C GLN A 236 35.46 7.73 9.64
N VAL A 237 34.40 7.66 10.44
CA VAL A 237 33.29 6.71 10.29
C VAL A 237 32.16 7.41 9.54
N LEU A 238 31.88 6.95 8.33
CA LEU A 238 30.88 7.55 7.43
C LEU A 238 29.58 6.74 7.44
N TYR A 239 28.45 7.41 7.59
CA TYR A 239 27.12 6.90 7.31
C TYR A 239 26.51 7.71 6.17
N VAL A 240 25.88 7.02 5.21
CA VAL A 240 25.15 7.65 4.11
C VAL A 240 23.76 7.05 3.99
N GLY A 241 22.75 7.91 4.00
CA GLY A 241 21.35 7.57 3.84
C GLY A 241 20.47 8.46 4.71
N ASP A 242 19.19 8.60 4.35
CA ASP A 242 18.26 9.37 5.18
C ASP A 242 18.27 8.92 6.64
N LEU A 243 18.08 9.87 7.55
CA LEU A 243 18.07 9.63 8.98
C LEU A 243 16.74 8.97 9.34
N GLU A 244 16.70 7.65 9.19
CA GLU A 244 15.56 6.80 9.52
C GLU A 244 15.85 5.88 10.71
N TYR A 245 14.83 5.59 11.52
CA TYR A 245 14.97 4.66 12.63
C TYR A 245 15.36 3.26 12.13
N ARG A 246 14.74 2.77 11.04
CA ARG A 246 15.06 1.48 10.41
C ARG A 246 16.52 1.38 9.93
N LYS A 247 17.11 2.50 9.49
CA LYS A 247 18.50 2.56 9.01
C LYS A 247 19.54 2.54 10.13
N GLY A 248 19.11 2.45 11.38
CA GLY A 248 19.99 2.09 12.49
C GLY A 248 21.01 3.17 12.88
N VAL A 249 20.90 4.40 12.37
CA VAL A 249 21.81 5.51 12.70
C VAL A 249 21.93 5.75 14.22
N HIS A 250 20.88 5.44 14.98
CA HIS A 250 20.89 5.49 16.44
C HIS A 250 21.80 4.43 17.08
N LEU A 251 21.95 3.26 16.47
CA LEU A 251 22.89 2.22 16.91
C LEU A 251 24.33 2.68 16.66
N LEU A 252 24.59 3.35 15.53
CA LEU A 252 25.90 3.93 15.25
C LEU A 252 26.26 5.01 16.27
N VAL A 253 25.32 5.90 16.60
CA VAL A 253 25.54 6.90 17.66
C VAL A 253 25.86 6.23 19.00
N GLU A 254 25.10 5.21 19.39
CA GLU A 254 25.34 4.46 20.63
C GLU A 254 26.71 3.78 20.64
N ALA A 255 27.05 3.05 19.58
CA ALA A 255 28.31 2.34 19.45
C ALA A 255 29.53 3.29 19.50
N MET A 256 29.48 4.41 18.80
CA MET A 256 30.60 5.36 18.76
C MET A 256 30.82 6.08 20.08
N GLN A 257 29.76 6.34 20.86
CA GLN A 257 29.93 6.91 22.20
C GLN A 257 30.66 5.95 23.14
N VAL A 258 30.32 4.65 23.10
CA VAL A 258 31.04 3.61 23.86
C VAL A 258 32.52 3.58 23.47
N LEU A 259 32.82 3.67 22.17
CA LEU A 259 34.21 3.72 21.69
C LEU A 259 34.94 5.00 22.13
N PHE A 260 34.26 6.15 22.14
CA PHE A 260 34.85 7.40 22.64
C PHE A 260 35.15 7.34 24.14
N GLU A 261 34.28 6.72 24.93
CA GLU A 261 34.52 6.46 26.36
C GLU A 261 35.71 5.51 26.59
N GLN A 262 35.95 4.59 25.65
CA GLN A 262 37.11 3.68 25.65
C GLN A 262 38.39 4.34 25.10
N GLY A 263 38.34 5.62 24.71
CA GLY A 263 39.50 6.37 24.25
C GLY A 263 39.78 6.29 22.75
N VAL A 264 38.87 5.75 21.94
CA VAL A 264 39.01 5.73 20.48
C VAL A 264 38.96 7.17 19.93
N VAL A 265 39.93 7.51 19.08
CA VAL A 265 40.03 8.83 18.44
C VAL A 265 39.56 8.72 16.99
N ALA A 266 38.34 9.20 16.72
CA ALA A 266 37.70 9.19 15.40
C ALA A 266 36.59 10.25 15.34
N GLU A 267 36.13 10.56 14.14
CA GLU A 267 34.96 11.40 13.87
C GLU A 267 33.86 10.61 13.15
N VAL A 268 32.61 11.01 13.37
CA VAL A 268 31.43 10.40 12.75
C VAL A 268 30.77 11.41 11.81
N ARG A 269 30.67 11.07 10.54
CA ARG A 269 29.99 11.88 9.52
C ARG A 269 28.69 11.19 9.11
N LEU A 270 27.57 11.86 9.31
CA LEU A 270 26.22 11.36 9.05
C LEU A 270 25.61 12.16 7.88
N ILE A 271 25.54 11.57 6.70
CA ILE A 271 25.10 12.23 5.46
C ILE A 271 23.70 11.74 5.09
N GLY A 272 22.70 12.62 5.11
CA GLY A 272 21.33 12.27 4.74
C GLY A 272 20.29 13.28 5.15
N ALA A 273 19.07 13.16 4.61
CA ALA A 273 17.97 14.03 5.01
C ALA A 273 17.41 13.64 6.37
N ASP A 274 16.95 14.62 7.16
CA ASP A 274 16.19 14.33 8.36
C ASP A 274 14.78 13.81 7.99
N THR A 275 14.27 12.88 8.79
CA THR A 275 12.94 12.28 8.56
C THR A 275 12.08 12.36 9.80
N ARG A 276 10.77 12.16 9.62
CA ARG A 276 9.79 12.12 10.70
C ARG A 276 9.62 10.72 11.31
N THR A 277 10.70 9.94 11.36
CA THR A 277 10.71 8.57 11.91
C THR A 277 11.21 8.52 13.36
N GLY A 278 11.52 9.67 13.96
CA GLY A 278 11.78 9.76 15.41
C GLY A 278 10.52 9.49 16.24
N PRO A 279 10.65 9.33 17.57
CA PRO A 279 9.53 8.97 18.44
C PRO A 279 8.30 9.86 18.24
N PHE A 280 7.14 9.21 18.08
CA PHE A 280 5.85 9.85 17.83
C PHE A 280 5.81 10.72 16.56
N GLY A 281 6.53 10.31 15.51
CA GLY A 281 6.49 10.98 14.21
C GLY A 281 7.23 12.33 14.19
N ARG A 282 8.27 12.48 15.04
CA ARG A 282 9.10 13.69 15.15
C ARG A 282 10.40 13.54 14.36
N SER A 283 11.16 14.64 14.25
CA SER A 283 12.51 14.66 13.68
C SER A 283 13.39 13.59 14.32
N LEU A 284 13.97 12.71 13.50
CA LEU A 284 14.94 11.74 14.01
C LEU A 284 16.26 12.45 14.35
N ARG A 285 16.71 13.40 13.53
CA ARG A 285 17.93 14.18 13.80
C ARG A 285 17.89 14.85 15.16
N GLN A 286 16.80 15.57 15.47
CA GLN A 286 16.65 16.24 16.77
C GLN A 286 16.68 15.23 17.93
N TRP A 287 16.10 14.05 17.73
CA TRP A 287 16.13 12.99 18.73
C TRP A 287 17.53 12.39 18.92
N LEU A 288 18.31 12.25 17.85
CA LEU A 288 19.72 11.83 17.91
C LEU A 288 20.58 12.89 18.64
N ASP A 289 20.44 14.17 18.28
CA ASP A 289 21.18 15.28 18.90
C ASP A 289 21.00 15.33 20.43
N GLN A 290 19.80 15.00 20.93
CA GLN A 290 19.49 14.93 22.36
C GLN A 290 20.15 13.74 23.06
N ARG A 291 20.47 12.67 22.32
CA ARG A 291 21.10 11.45 22.85
C ARG A 291 22.62 11.49 22.78
N ILE A 292 23.18 12.36 21.95
CA ILE A 292 24.63 12.57 21.90
C ILE A 292 25.07 13.31 23.18
N ALA A 293 25.92 12.66 23.96
CA ALA A 293 26.46 13.20 25.19
C ALA A 293 27.20 14.53 24.90
N PRO A 294 27.06 15.56 25.77
CA PRO A 294 27.66 16.87 25.54
C PRO A 294 29.17 16.82 25.24
N ALA A 295 29.91 15.89 25.85
CA ALA A 295 31.34 15.70 25.65
C ALA A 295 31.71 15.29 24.21
N TRP A 296 30.79 14.67 23.47
CA TRP A 296 31.07 14.07 22.15
C TRP A 296 30.44 14.83 20.98
N ARG A 297 29.67 15.90 21.22
CA ARG A 297 28.95 16.64 20.18
C ARG A 297 29.83 17.10 19.02
N ASN A 298 31.05 17.55 19.31
CA ASN A 298 31.98 18.03 18.30
C ASN A 298 32.59 16.92 17.42
N ARG A 299 32.27 15.64 17.69
CA ARG A 299 32.72 14.49 16.89
C ARG A 299 31.62 13.89 16.01
N PHE A 300 30.39 14.40 16.08
CA PHE A 300 29.29 13.98 15.23
C PHE A 300 28.91 15.12 14.27
N HIS A 301 29.01 14.87 12.97
CA HIS A 301 28.80 15.86 11.93
C HIS A 301 27.65 15.44 11.02
N PHE A 302 26.52 16.13 11.13
CA PHE A 302 25.38 15.94 10.23
C PHE A 302 25.54 16.80 8.99
N ALA A 303 25.36 16.20 7.82
CA ALA A 303 25.46 16.87 6.52
C ALA A 303 24.25 16.52 5.63
N PRO A 304 23.87 17.41 4.69
CA PRO A 304 22.82 17.12 3.72
C PRO A 304 23.22 15.97 2.77
N PRO A 305 22.26 15.34 2.07
CA PRO A 305 22.56 14.29 1.09
C PRO A 305 23.58 14.73 0.02
N LEU A 306 24.51 13.84 -0.33
CA LEU A 306 25.49 14.00 -1.41
C LEU A 306 25.08 13.18 -2.65
N GLU A 307 25.60 13.57 -3.82
CA GLU A 307 25.34 12.87 -5.09
C GLU A 307 26.60 12.77 -5.96
N GLY A 308 26.57 11.83 -6.91
CA GLY A 308 27.56 11.75 -7.99
C GLY A 308 29.00 11.67 -7.47
N ALA A 309 29.84 12.57 -7.97
CA ALA A 309 31.26 12.61 -7.63
C ALA A 309 31.51 12.92 -6.15
N ASP A 310 30.70 13.76 -5.51
CA ASP A 310 30.86 14.14 -4.10
C ASP A 310 30.60 12.95 -3.18
N LEU A 311 29.56 12.17 -3.47
CA LEU A 311 29.27 10.93 -2.75
C LEU A 311 30.39 9.92 -2.94
N ALA A 312 30.85 9.72 -4.18
CA ALA A 312 31.93 8.79 -4.47
C ALA A 312 33.25 9.19 -3.79
N SER A 313 33.57 10.50 -3.73
CA SER A 313 34.72 11.03 -2.99
C SER A 313 34.58 10.73 -1.49
N ALA A 314 33.42 11.03 -0.90
CA ALA A 314 33.17 10.77 0.51
C ALA A 314 33.32 9.27 0.87
N LEU A 315 32.79 8.38 0.03
CA LEU A 315 32.92 6.93 0.22
C LEU A 315 34.39 6.47 0.12
N ALA A 316 35.16 7.01 -0.82
CA ALA A 316 36.57 6.63 -1.00
C ALA A 316 37.50 7.19 0.10
N GLU A 317 37.19 8.38 0.62
CA GLU A 317 37.95 9.05 1.69
C GLU A 317 37.68 8.45 3.07
N ALA A 318 36.46 7.99 3.34
CA ALA A 318 36.06 7.46 4.63
C ALA A 318 36.97 6.32 5.11
N THR A 319 37.38 6.33 6.38
CA THR A 319 38.15 5.22 6.98
C THR A 319 37.33 3.95 7.00
N VAL A 320 36.08 4.07 7.44
CA VAL A 320 35.08 3.01 7.51
C VAL A 320 33.75 3.57 7.05
N CYS A 321 33.05 2.86 6.17
CA CYS A 321 31.65 3.13 5.85
C CYS A 321 30.76 2.21 6.69
N CYS A 322 29.90 2.78 7.54
CA CYS A 322 29.03 2.04 8.43
C CYS A 322 27.60 2.00 7.88
N ILE A 323 27.07 0.79 7.73
CA ILE A 323 25.69 0.52 7.31
C ILE A 323 24.98 -0.18 8.48
N PRO A 324 24.56 0.58 9.51
CA PRO A 324 24.06 0.03 10.76
C PRO A 324 22.59 -0.41 10.69
N SER A 325 22.02 -0.52 9.49
CA SER A 325 20.59 -0.74 9.27
C SER A 325 20.06 -1.92 10.07
N ARG A 326 18.89 -1.73 10.70
CA ARG A 326 18.16 -2.80 11.38
C ARG A 326 17.69 -3.84 10.37
N TRP A 327 17.35 -3.38 9.17
CA TRP A 327 16.96 -4.17 8.02
C TRP A 327 17.15 -3.36 6.74
N GLU A 328 17.65 -3.99 5.67
CA GLU A 328 17.61 -3.49 4.29
C GLU A 328 17.28 -4.65 3.36
N HIS A 329 16.34 -4.49 2.42
CA HIS A 329 16.14 -5.52 1.38
C HIS A 329 17.39 -5.69 0.52
N PHE A 330 18.03 -4.58 0.15
CA PHE A 330 19.34 -4.53 -0.49
C PHE A 330 19.95 -3.12 -0.40
N SER A 331 21.19 -2.98 0.08
CA SER A 331 21.80 -1.66 0.28
C SER A 331 22.64 -1.24 -0.93
N HIS A 332 22.14 -0.28 -1.70
CA HIS A 332 22.89 0.32 -2.81
C HIS A 332 24.14 1.06 -2.32
N VAL A 333 24.05 1.77 -1.19
CA VAL A 333 25.20 2.45 -0.56
C VAL A 333 26.28 1.45 -0.16
N CYS A 334 25.91 0.30 0.41
CA CYS A 334 26.87 -0.74 0.76
C CYS A 334 27.62 -1.25 -0.49
N MET A 335 26.89 -1.50 -1.57
CA MET A 335 27.44 -1.93 -2.86
C MET A 335 28.39 -0.88 -3.45
N GLU A 336 28.02 0.40 -3.44
CA GLU A 336 28.85 1.50 -3.92
C GLU A 336 30.12 1.67 -3.10
N ALA A 337 30.00 1.64 -1.77
CA ALA A 337 31.14 1.72 -0.85
C ALA A 337 32.13 0.58 -1.07
N MET A 338 31.63 -0.66 -1.16
CA MET A 338 32.45 -1.84 -1.45
C MET A 338 33.09 -1.75 -2.84
N SER A 339 32.38 -1.27 -3.87
CA SER A 339 32.96 -1.06 -5.20
C SER A 339 34.05 0.01 -5.22
N ALA A 340 33.96 1.03 -4.35
CA ALA A 340 34.98 2.06 -4.20
C ALA A 340 36.22 1.56 -3.41
N GLY A 341 36.16 0.33 -2.88
CA GLY A 341 37.22 -0.25 -2.03
C GLY A 341 37.20 0.27 -0.60
N ALA A 342 36.10 0.87 -0.15
CA ALA A 342 35.93 1.30 1.23
C ALA A 342 35.73 0.08 2.15
N LEU A 343 36.30 0.13 3.36
CA LEU A 343 36.00 -0.86 4.39
C LEU A 343 34.58 -0.64 4.92
N VAL A 344 33.69 -1.58 4.62
CA VAL A 344 32.31 -1.53 5.11
C VAL A 344 32.15 -2.33 6.40
N VAL A 345 31.44 -1.76 7.37
CA VAL A 345 30.87 -2.45 8.53
C VAL A 345 29.34 -2.44 8.36
N GLY A 346 28.75 -3.58 8.05
CA GLY A 346 27.32 -3.72 7.78
C GLY A 346 26.63 -4.67 8.76
N SER A 347 25.32 -4.49 8.97
CA SER A 347 24.52 -5.46 9.72
C SER A 347 24.26 -6.74 8.91
N ASP A 348 24.00 -7.85 9.58
CA ASP A 348 23.44 -9.08 8.97
C ASP A 348 21.91 -9.01 8.76
N GLY A 349 21.31 -7.83 8.92
CA GLY A 349 19.87 -7.59 8.76
C GLY A 349 19.49 -7.38 7.30
N GLY A 350 19.11 -8.46 6.60
CA GLY A 350 18.61 -8.42 5.23
C GLY A 350 19.69 -8.65 4.18
N GLY A 351 19.67 -7.90 3.07
CA GLY A 351 20.52 -8.15 1.89
C GLY A 351 22.03 -8.00 2.13
N ASN A 352 22.43 -7.22 3.14
CA ASN A 352 23.84 -7.03 3.50
C ASN A 352 24.53 -8.34 3.90
N ALA A 353 23.78 -9.28 4.49
CA ALA A 353 24.30 -10.59 4.91
C ALA A 353 24.76 -11.45 3.72
N GLU A 354 24.20 -11.24 2.53
CA GLU A 354 24.60 -11.92 1.29
C GLU A 354 25.67 -11.16 0.53
N LEU A 355 25.68 -9.83 0.66
CA LEU A 355 26.60 -8.94 -0.05
C LEU A 355 28.01 -8.97 0.56
N ILE A 356 28.11 -8.93 1.89
CA ILE A 356 29.38 -8.84 2.64
C ILE A 356 29.86 -10.23 3.07
N GLU A 357 31.08 -10.60 2.69
CA GLU A 357 31.78 -11.76 3.22
C GLU A 357 32.61 -11.32 4.45
N ASP A 358 32.14 -11.67 5.65
CA ASP A 358 32.72 -11.21 6.93
C ASP A 358 34.22 -11.54 7.04
N GLY A 359 35.00 -10.52 7.39
CA GLY A 359 36.46 -10.57 7.49
C GLY A 359 37.21 -10.63 6.16
N GLN A 360 36.50 -10.72 5.02
CA GLN A 360 37.09 -10.82 3.69
C GLN A 360 36.80 -9.58 2.84
N SER A 361 35.54 -9.27 2.58
CA SER A 361 35.11 -8.12 1.75
C SER A 361 34.52 -6.98 2.59
N GLY A 362 34.51 -7.12 3.91
CA GLY A 362 33.95 -6.17 4.88
C GLY A 362 33.81 -6.85 6.23
N LEU A 363 33.10 -6.21 7.16
CA LEU A 363 32.76 -6.80 8.46
C LEU A 363 31.25 -6.83 8.64
N LEU A 364 30.75 -7.94 9.20
CA LEU A 364 29.36 -8.08 9.60
C LEU A 364 29.21 -8.01 11.12
N PHE A 365 28.11 -7.40 11.56
CA PHE A 365 27.65 -7.46 12.94
C PHE A 365 26.19 -7.88 13.00
N ARG A 366 25.76 -8.42 14.14
CA ARG A 366 24.36 -8.82 14.34
C ARG A 366 23.44 -7.59 14.36
N SER A 367 22.41 -7.57 13.51
CA SER A 367 21.41 -6.52 13.49
C SER A 367 20.84 -6.25 14.89
N ASP A 368 20.56 -4.98 15.20
CA ASP A 368 20.07 -4.52 16.51
C ASP A 368 21.02 -4.69 17.72
N ASP A 369 22.31 -4.99 17.50
CA ASP A 369 23.30 -5.16 18.57
C ASP A 369 24.38 -4.05 18.51
N ALA A 370 24.14 -2.94 19.21
CA ALA A 370 25.07 -1.81 19.28
C ALA A 370 26.46 -2.19 19.87
N SER A 371 26.49 -3.17 20.78
CA SER A 371 27.74 -3.66 21.36
C SER A 371 28.58 -4.46 20.35
N ARG A 372 27.95 -5.27 19.50
CA ARG A 372 28.63 -5.92 18.38
C ARG A 372 29.06 -4.93 17.30
N LEU A 373 28.24 -3.92 17.04
CA LEU A 373 28.61 -2.82 16.14
C LEU A 373 29.87 -2.09 16.64
N ALA A 374 29.94 -1.75 17.94
CA ALA A 374 31.12 -1.12 18.53
C ALA A 374 32.38 -1.97 18.34
N ARG A 375 32.33 -3.28 18.62
CA ARG A 375 33.47 -4.19 18.39
C ARG A 375 33.88 -4.28 16.92
N ALA A 376 32.94 -4.30 15.99
CA ALA A 376 33.23 -4.34 14.57
C ALA A 376 33.90 -3.03 14.10
N LEU A 377 33.40 -1.87 14.56
CA LEU A 377 33.98 -0.56 14.29
C LEU A 377 35.38 -0.41 14.90
N GLU A 378 35.57 -0.86 16.14
CA GLU A 378 36.89 -0.87 16.80
C GLU A 378 37.90 -1.67 15.98
N ARG A 379 37.54 -2.89 15.57
CA ARG A 379 38.39 -3.73 14.69
C ARG A 379 38.68 -3.03 13.37
N ALA A 380 37.68 -2.41 12.75
CA ALA A 380 37.84 -1.71 11.47
C ALA A 380 38.77 -0.49 11.57
N LEU A 381 38.71 0.26 12.67
CA LEU A 381 39.53 1.44 12.94
C LEU A 381 40.96 1.08 13.37
N SER A 382 41.15 -0.05 14.05
CA SER A 382 42.45 -0.47 14.62
C SER A 382 43.27 -1.43 13.76
N THR A 383 42.72 -1.96 12.66
CA THR A 383 43.39 -2.99 11.83
C THR A 383 43.69 -2.51 10.40
N PRO A 384 44.82 -1.80 10.15
CA PRO A 384 45.20 -1.34 8.81
C PRO A 384 45.31 -2.46 7.77
N ALA A 385 45.78 -3.65 8.17
CA ALA A 385 45.89 -4.80 7.27
C ALA A 385 44.54 -5.27 6.71
N LEU A 386 43.46 -5.13 7.50
CA LEU A 386 42.10 -5.44 7.04
C LEU A 386 41.63 -4.42 6.01
N GLN A 387 41.92 -3.13 6.21
CA GLN A 387 41.57 -2.08 5.26
C GLN A 387 42.23 -2.31 3.90
N GLU A 388 43.51 -2.69 3.90
CA GLU A 388 44.25 -2.97 2.66
C GLU A 388 43.75 -4.22 1.94
N ALA A 389 43.45 -5.29 2.70
CA ALA A 389 42.87 -6.50 2.12
C ALA A 389 41.50 -6.21 1.46
N VAL A 390 40.62 -5.49 2.18
CA VAL A 390 39.25 -5.17 1.71
C VAL A 390 39.26 -4.25 0.48
N ARG A 391 40.24 -3.36 0.36
CA ARG A 391 40.42 -2.48 -0.81
C ARG A 391 40.51 -3.27 -2.13
N GLN A 392 40.97 -4.52 -2.08
CA GLN A 392 41.09 -5.40 -3.25
C GLN A 392 39.92 -6.40 -3.37
N THR A 393 39.53 -7.03 -2.26
CA THR A 393 38.52 -8.10 -2.25
C THR A 393 37.09 -7.58 -2.43
N ALA A 394 36.74 -6.42 -1.86
CA ALA A 394 35.38 -5.89 -1.92
C ALA A 394 34.95 -5.47 -3.34
N PRO A 395 35.76 -4.74 -4.12
CA PRO A 395 35.40 -4.43 -5.51
C PRO A 395 35.24 -5.69 -6.36
N ALA A 396 36.10 -6.70 -6.17
CA ALA A 396 36.02 -7.97 -6.89
C ALA A 396 34.73 -8.75 -6.56
N ARG A 397 34.34 -8.78 -5.28
CA ARG A 397 33.08 -9.37 -4.81
C ARG A 397 31.88 -8.71 -5.48
N ILE A 398 31.79 -7.38 -5.46
CA ILE A 398 30.68 -6.64 -6.08
C ILE A 398 30.65 -6.85 -7.59
N ALA A 399 31.79 -6.76 -8.26
CA ALA A 399 31.89 -6.96 -9.70
C ALA A 399 31.42 -8.36 -10.14
N ALA A 400 31.63 -9.39 -9.31
CA ALA A 400 31.16 -10.75 -9.57
C ALA A 400 29.67 -10.93 -9.21
N TYR A 401 29.24 -10.44 -8.04
CA TYR A 401 27.89 -10.64 -7.51
C TYR A 401 26.82 -9.88 -8.31
N CYS A 402 27.12 -8.64 -8.71
CA CYS A 402 26.19 -7.75 -9.41
C CYS A 402 26.49 -7.59 -10.92
N ALA A 403 27.27 -8.50 -11.51
CA ALA A 403 27.71 -8.41 -12.91
C ALA A 403 26.51 -8.27 -13.88
N PRO A 404 26.36 -7.17 -14.64
CA PRO A 404 25.16 -6.90 -15.44
C PRO A 404 24.78 -8.06 -16.38
N ALA A 405 25.73 -8.62 -17.12
CA ALA A 405 25.48 -9.74 -18.01
C ALA A 405 25.01 -11.02 -17.28
N SER A 406 25.42 -11.21 -16.02
CA SER A 406 24.93 -12.33 -15.19
C SER A 406 23.51 -12.09 -14.70
N ILE A 407 23.19 -10.86 -14.32
CA ILE A 407 21.86 -10.44 -13.87
C ILE A 407 20.84 -10.57 -15.00
N VAL A 408 21.17 -10.08 -16.20
CA VAL A 408 20.28 -10.20 -17.36
C VAL A 408 19.98 -11.66 -17.69
N ARG A 409 20.99 -12.55 -17.70
CA ARG A 409 20.76 -13.99 -17.94
C ARG A 409 19.85 -14.65 -16.89
N GLN A 410 19.98 -14.26 -15.63
CA GLN A 410 19.10 -14.74 -14.57
C GLN A 410 17.66 -14.23 -14.77
N PHE A 411 17.52 -12.97 -15.16
CA PHE A 411 16.22 -12.37 -15.48
C PHE A 411 15.54 -13.07 -16.67
N GLU A 412 16.26 -13.27 -17.78
CA GLU A 412 15.76 -14.00 -18.95
C GLU A 412 15.27 -15.41 -18.59
N ALA A 413 16.03 -16.14 -17.76
CA ALA A 413 15.65 -17.46 -17.29
C ALA A 413 14.39 -17.42 -16.40
N ALA A 414 14.28 -16.42 -15.53
CA ALA A 414 13.11 -16.23 -14.66
C ALA A 414 11.86 -15.93 -15.49
N VAL A 415 11.97 -15.05 -16.49
CA VAL A 415 10.89 -14.71 -17.43
C VAL A 415 10.45 -15.94 -18.25
N ALA A 416 11.41 -16.71 -18.76
CA ALA A 416 11.12 -17.92 -19.53
C ALA A 416 10.37 -18.98 -18.69
N ASP A 417 10.66 -19.07 -17.39
CA ASP A 417 9.92 -19.94 -16.47
C ASP A 417 8.53 -19.41 -16.12
N ALA A 418 8.43 -18.12 -15.79
CA ALA A 418 7.17 -17.47 -15.48
C ALA A 418 6.17 -17.54 -16.64
N ARG A 419 6.64 -17.37 -17.89
CA ARG A 419 5.81 -17.44 -19.11
C ARG A 419 5.02 -18.74 -19.24
N ARG A 420 5.54 -19.87 -18.74
CA ARG A 420 4.87 -21.19 -18.79
C ARG A 420 3.67 -21.29 -17.86
N HIS A 421 3.62 -20.46 -16.82
CA HIS A 421 2.63 -20.55 -15.76
C HIS A 421 1.91 -19.23 -15.49
N ARG A 422 2.04 -18.26 -16.40
CA ARG A 422 1.40 -16.95 -16.34
C ARG A 422 -0.11 -17.08 -16.38
N HIS A 423 -0.80 -16.11 -15.81
CA HIS A 423 -2.26 -16.04 -15.94
C HIS A 423 -2.66 -15.56 -17.34
N VAL A 424 -3.61 -16.23 -17.98
CA VAL A 424 -4.10 -15.86 -19.32
C VAL A 424 -5.32 -14.94 -19.30
N GLY A 425 -5.89 -14.70 -18.11
CA GLY A 425 -7.12 -13.92 -17.95
C GLY A 425 -8.37 -14.79 -17.87
N PRO A 426 -9.55 -14.17 -17.74
CA PRO A 426 -10.81 -14.90 -17.73
C PRO A 426 -11.19 -15.39 -19.13
N ILE A 427 -11.94 -16.49 -19.16
CA ILE A 427 -12.56 -17.06 -20.36
C ILE A 427 -13.79 -16.19 -20.72
N SER A 428 -13.92 -15.84 -21.99
CA SER A 428 -15.03 -14.99 -22.47
C SER A 428 -16.40 -15.62 -22.19
N ALA A 429 -17.31 -14.83 -21.61
CA ALA A 429 -18.72 -15.20 -21.43
C ALA A 429 -19.55 -15.09 -22.71
N ALA A 430 -19.03 -14.43 -23.77
CA ALA A 430 -19.76 -14.10 -25.00
C ALA A 430 -20.24 -15.33 -25.81
N THR A 431 -19.76 -16.53 -25.48
CA THR A 431 -20.19 -17.78 -26.13
C THR A 431 -21.41 -18.44 -25.48
N ARG A 432 -21.94 -17.93 -24.35
CA ARG A 432 -23.18 -18.45 -23.76
C ARG A 432 -24.39 -17.90 -24.52
N LYS A 433 -24.97 -18.73 -25.39
CA LYS A 433 -26.32 -18.51 -25.90
C LYS A 433 -27.33 -18.83 -24.79
N LYS A 434 -28.47 -18.12 -24.80
CA LYS A 434 -29.64 -18.38 -23.94
C LYS A 434 -30.25 -19.74 -24.33
N ASP A 435 -29.66 -20.82 -23.83
CA ASP A 435 -29.99 -22.20 -24.24
C ASP A 435 -30.76 -22.99 -23.17
N SER A 436 -31.27 -22.34 -22.11
CA SER A 436 -31.93 -23.05 -21.00
C SER A 436 -33.23 -22.40 -20.50
N ALA A 437 -34.12 -23.21 -19.94
CA ALA A 437 -35.36 -22.76 -19.29
C ALA A 437 -35.11 -21.95 -17.99
N THR A 438 -33.86 -21.96 -17.49
CA THR A 438 -33.42 -21.27 -16.27
C THR A 438 -32.44 -20.15 -16.62
N PRO A 439 -32.68 -18.90 -16.23
CA PRO A 439 -31.75 -17.80 -16.49
C PRO A 439 -30.44 -18.04 -15.74
N TYR A 440 -29.33 -17.45 -16.22
CA TYR A 440 -28.04 -17.58 -15.54
C TYR A 440 -27.84 -16.52 -14.44
N VAL A 441 -28.37 -15.32 -14.67
CA VAL A 441 -28.34 -14.20 -13.73
C VAL A 441 -29.76 -13.76 -13.39
N SER A 442 -30.06 -13.59 -12.11
CA SER A 442 -31.29 -12.92 -11.66
C SER A 442 -30.95 -11.52 -11.16
N ILE A 443 -31.50 -10.49 -11.81
CA ILE A 443 -31.29 -9.09 -11.41
C ILE A 443 -32.42 -8.72 -10.45
N LEU A 444 -32.06 -8.31 -9.23
CA LEU A 444 -33.00 -8.00 -8.16
C LEU A 444 -33.15 -6.49 -8.03
N VAL A 445 -34.32 -5.96 -8.39
CA VAL A 445 -34.61 -4.52 -8.36
C VAL A 445 -35.59 -4.23 -7.22
N PRO A 446 -35.14 -3.78 -6.04
CA PRO A 446 -36.04 -3.39 -4.95
C PRO A 446 -36.66 -2.03 -5.25
N TYR A 447 -37.99 -1.95 -5.26
CA TYR A 447 -38.71 -0.78 -5.74
C TYR A 447 -39.69 -0.25 -4.70
N TYR A 448 -39.49 1.00 -4.27
CA TYR A 448 -40.40 1.71 -3.40
C TYR A 448 -40.38 3.20 -3.71
N ASN A 449 -41.47 3.70 -4.30
CA ASN A 449 -41.64 5.11 -4.64
C ASN A 449 -40.52 5.72 -5.54
N MET A 450 -40.11 5.01 -6.60
CA MET A 450 -39.01 5.40 -7.51
C MET A 450 -39.43 5.50 -8.98
N GLY A 451 -40.70 5.84 -9.26
CA GLY A 451 -41.30 5.95 -10.60
C GLY A 451 -40.43 6.70 -11.61
N ARG A 452 -39.89 7.85 -11.21
CA ARG A 452 -39.04 8.70 -12.07
C ARG A 452 -37.83 7.97 -12.66
N TYR A 453 -37.20 7.06 -11.92
CA TYR A 453 -35.88 6.51 -12.28
C TYR A 453 -35.94 5.12 -12.91
N LEU A 454 -36.91 4.30 -12.51
CA LEU A 454 -37.03 2.90 -12.92
C LEU A 454 -36.95 2.69 -14.45
N PRO A 455 -37.60 3.51 -15.31
CA PRO A 455 -37.48 3.31 -16.76
C PRO A 455 -36.05 3.42 -17.30
N GLU A 456 -35.20 4.25 -16.70
CA GLU A 456 -33.80 4.38 -17.09
C GLU A 456 -32.97 3.19 -16.64
N THR A 457 -33.18 2.74 -15.40
CA THR A 457 -32.54 1.52 -14.87
C THR A 457 -32.89 0.29 -15.70
N LEU A 458 -34.17 0.08 -16.04
CA LEU A 458 -34.59 -1.03 -16.90
C LEU A 458 -33.97 -0.96 -18.30
N ARG A 459 -33.82 0.26 -18.88
CA ARG A 459 -33.09 0.43 -20.15
C ARG A 459 -31.62 0.03 -20.02
N SER A 460 -30.95 0.37 -18.92
CA SER A 460 -29.54 -0.01 -18.70
C SER A 460 -29.34 -1.52 -18.57
N ILE A 461 -30.29 -2.22 -17.93
CA ILE A 461 -30.31 -3.68 -17.85
C ILE A 461 -30.50 -4.29 -19.25
N ARG A 462 -31.45 -3.76 -20.03
CA ARG A 462 -31.73 -4.26 -21.39
C ARG A 462 -30.65 -3.94 -22.42
N ALA A 463 -29.76 -3.00 -22.10
CA ALA A 463 -28.60 -2.67 -22.92
C ALA A 463 -27.40 -3.61 -22.68
N GLN A 464 -27.51 -4.59 -21.76
CA GLN A 464 -26.42 -5.52 -21.48
C GLN A 464 -26.09 -6.42 -22.68
N THR A 465 -24.79 -6.62 -22.93
CA THR A 465 -24.29 -7.53 -23.99
C THR A 465 -24.48 -9.00 -23.63
N PHE A 466 -24.57 -9.33 -22.34
CA PHE A 466 -24.95 -10.65 -21.84
C PHE A 466 -26.47 -10.74 -21.68
N THR A 467 -27.12 -11.70 -22.35
CA THR A 467 -28.60 -11.75 -22.48
C THR A 467 -29.28 -12.89 -21.72
N ASP A 468 -28.53 -13.76 -21.04
CA ASP A 468 -29.08 -14.90 -20.28
C ASP A 468 -29.41 -14.53 -18.83
N TYR A 469 -30.35 -13.59 -18.68
CA TYR A 469 -30.80 -13.08 -17.38
C TYR A 469 -32.33 -13.00 -17.27
N GLU A 470 -32.82 -12.83 -16.05
CA GLU A 470 -34.19 -12.40 -15.72
C GLU A 470 -34.17 -11.15 -14.85
N ILE A 471 -35.23 -10.33 -14.91
CA ILE A 471 -35.40 -9.16 -14.06
C ILE A 471 -36.50 -9.45 -13.03
N ILE A 472 -36.19 -9.32 -11.74
CA ILE A 472 -37.14 -9.47 -10.64
C ILE A 472 -37.31 -8.11 -9.97
N LEU A 473 -38.43 -7.45 -10.27
CA LEU A 473 -38.80 -6.17 -9.68
C LEU A 473 -39.68 -6.42 -8.45
N VAL A 474 -39.20 -6.02 -7.28
CA VAL A 474 -39.94 -6.20 -6.02
C VAL A 474 -40.52 -4.86 -5.59
N ASP A 475 -41.82 -4.66 -5.85
CA ASP A 475 -42.56 -3.52 -5.33
C ASP A 475 -42.85 -3.73 -3.83
N ASP A 476 -42.14 -2.98 -2.99
CA ASP A 476 -42.23 -2.98 -1.54
C ASP A 476 -43.36 -2.08 -1.04
N GLY A 477 -44.50 -2.10 -1.73
CA GLY A 477 -45.72 -1.40 -1.36
C GLY A 477 -45.74 0.09 -1.74
N SER A 478 -45.33 0.43 -2.96
CA SER A 478 -45.32 1.82 -3.45
C SER A 478 -46.68 2.52 -3.30
N THR A 479 -46.63 3.79 -2.86
CA THR A 479 -47.81 4.58 -2.49
C THR A 479 -48.04 5.79 -3.38
N ASP A 480 -46.99 6.35 -3.99
CA ASP A 480 -47.15 7.52 -4.85
C ASP A 480 -47.74 7.16 -6.23
N SER A 481 -48.42 8.13 -6.83
CA SER A 481 -49.14 7.92 -8.10
C SER A 481 -48.22 7.70 -9.29
N GLU A 482 -47.03 8.30 -9.32
CA GLU A 482 -46.09 8.17 -10.43
C GLU A 482 -45.54 6.75 -10.48
N SER A 483 -45.10 6.22 -9.34
CA SER A 483 -44.58 4.86 -9.22
C SER A 483 -45.61 3.79 -9.56
N ARG A 484 -46.86 3.97 -9.10
CA ARG A 484 -47.97 3.08 -9.44
C ARG A 484 -48.29 3.11 -10.93
N ALA A 485 -48.35 4.29 -11.52
CA ALA A 485 -48.58 4.45 -12.95
C ALA A 485 -47.48 3.77 -13.78
N VAL A 486 -46.21 3.91 -13.39
CA VAL A 486 -45.10 3.21 -14.05
C VAL A 486 -45.29 1.71 -13.98
N LEU A 487 -45.58 1.13 -12.81
CA LEU A 487 -45.81 -0.32 -12.67
C LEU A 487 -46.97 -0.85 -13.52
N GLU A 488 -48.02 -0.05 -13.73
CA GLU A 488 -49.17 -0.41 -14.58
C GLU A 488 -48.81 -0.46 -16.06
N THR A 489 -47.73 0.21 -16.49
CA THR A 489 -47.27 0.20 -17.89
C THR A 489 -46.28 -0.91 -18.22
N LEU A 490 -45.77 -1.63 -17.21
CA LEU A 490 -44.74 -2.66 -17.37
C LEU A 490 -45.36 -4.05 -17.59
N HIS A 491 -45.23 -4.58 -18.81
CA HIS A 491 -45.79 -5.87 -19.24
C HIS A 491 -44.80 -6.72 -20.05
N GLU A 492 -43.50 -6.50 -19.87
CA GLU A 492 -42.49 -7.16 -20.69
C GLU A 492 -42.21 -8.60 -20.24
N PRO A 493 -41.92 -9.53 -21.16
CA PRO A 493 -41.73 -10.95 -20.84
C PRO A 493 -40.44 -11.26 -20.08
N ASP A 494 -39.48 -10.32 -20.03
CA ASP A 494 -38.22 -10.43 -19.29
C ASP A 494 -38.32 -9.97 -17.82
N LEU A 495 -39.49 -9.43 -17.43
CA LEU A 495 -39.73 -8.77 -16.15
C LEU A 495 -40.74 -9.53 -15.29
N HIS A 496 -40.33 -9.90 -14.09
CA HIS A 496 -41.18 -10.51 -13.06
C HIS A 496 -41.44 -9.51 -11.92
N ILE A 497 -42.68 -9.06 -11.78
CA ILE A 497 -43.07 -8.09 -10.74
C ILE A 497 -43.64 -8.83 -9.52
N LEU A 498 -42.99 -8.67 -8.38
CA LEU A 498 -43.45 -9.16 -7.08
C LEU A 498 -43.96 -7.99 -6.25
N ARG A 499 -45.20 -8.06 -5.78
CA ARG A 499 -45.79 -7.04 -4.90
C ARG A 499 -45.87 -7.59 -3.48
N LYS A 500 -45.36 -6.84 -2.50
CA LYS A 500 -45.49 -7.16 -1.07
C LYS A 500 -45.86 -5.91 -0.25
N PRO A 501 -46.39 -6.09 0.97
CA PRO A 501 -46.44 -5.01 1.95
C PRO A 501 -45.04 -4.49 2.27
N ASN A 502 -44.90 -3.19 2.50
CA ASN A 502 -43.62 -2.55 2.81
C ASN A 502 -42.95 -3.21 4.03
N GLY A 503 -41.72 -3.68 3.83
CA GLY A 503 -40.88 -4.24 4.89
C GLY A 503 -39.45 -3.70 4.88
N GLY A 504 -39.16 -2.70 4.04
CA GLY A 504 -37.84 -2.12 3.88
C GLY A 504 -36.97 -2.83 2.83
N LEU A 505 -35.83 -2.20 2.51
CA LEU A 505 -34.91 -2.59 1.45
C LEU A 505 -34.43 -4.05 1.58
N SER A 506 -33.96 -4.46 2.76
CA SER A 506 -33.51 -5.84 3.01
C SER A 506 -34.64 -6.85 2.77
N SER A 507 -35.87 -6.54 3.21
CA SER A 507 -37.04 -7.41 3.01
C SER A 507 -37.39 -7.56 1.53
N ALA A 508 -37.29 -6.47 0.76
CA ALA A 508 -37.49 -6.49 -0.68
C ALA A 508 -36.40 -7.31 -1.40
N ARG A 509 -35.12 -7.12 -1.06
CA ARG A 509 -34.02 -7.92 -1.62
C ARG A 509 -34.14 -9.40 -1.29
N ASN A 510 -34.52 -9.75 -0.06
CA ASN A 510 -34.78 -11.14 0.34
C ASN A 510 -35.97 -11.76 -0.42
N ALA A 511 -37.02 -10.98 -0.69
CA ALA A 511 -38.13 -11.46 -1.51
C ALA A 511 -37.68 -11.73 -2.96
N GLY A 512 -36.84 -10.85 -3.52
CA GLY A 512 -36.21 -11.06 -4.82
C GLY A 512 -35.30 -12.29 -4.84
N LEU A 513 -34.45 -12.45 -3.84
CA LEU A 513 -33.54 -13.59 -3.70
C LEU A 513 -34.28 -14.92 -3.65
N ARG A 514 -35.38 -15.01 -2.90
CA ARG A 514 -36.22 -16.23 -2.83
C ARG A 514 -36.89 -16.58 -4.16
N ALA A 515 -37.16 -15.59 -5.00
CA ALA A 515 -37.75 -15.80 -6.32
C ALA A 515 -36.70 -16.03 -7.42
N ALA A 516 -35.42 -15.74 -7.15
CA ALA A 516 -34.33 -15.84 -8.09
C ALA A 516 -34.07 -17.28 -8.53
N ARG A 517 -33.96 -17.51 -9.84
CA ARG A 517 -33.63 -18.82 -10.42
C ARG A 517 -32.21 -18.90 -10.96
N GLY A 518 -31.58 -17.74 -11.16
CA GLY A 518 -30.21 -17.57 -11.64
C GLY A 518 -29.17 -18.29 -10.80
N ARG A 519 -28.07 -18.72 -11.41
CA ARG A 519 -26.88 -19.15 -10.65
C ARG A 519 -26.30 -17.96 -9.87
N TYR A 520 -26.28 -16.81 -10.52
CA TYR A 520 -25.82 -15.55 -9.95
C TYR A 520 -26.99 -14.61 -9.68
N VAL A 521 -26.84 -13.75 -8.67
CA VAL A 521 -27.76 -12.66 -8.38
C VAL A 521 -27.03 -11.32 -8.49
N LEU A 522 -27.72 -10.31 -9.00
CA LEU A 522 -27.24 -8.94 -9.07
C LEU A 522 -28.31 -8.01 -8.46
N PRO A 523 -28.15 -7.56 -7.21
CA PRO A 523 -28.95 -6.48 -6.69
C PRO A 523 -28.62 -5.20 -7.45
N LEU A 524 -29.64 -4.45 -7.89
CA LEU A 524 -29.50 -3.16 -8.55
C LEU A 524 -30.63 -2.24 -8.09
N ASP A 525 -30.26 -1.14 -7.46
CA ASP A 525 -31.24 -0.15 -6.99
C ASP A 525 -31.92 0.55 -8.19
N PRO A 526 -33.20 0.97 -8.07
CA PRO A 526 -34.05 1.37 -9.19
C PRO A 526 -33.70 2.76 -9.77
N ASP A 527 -32.66 3.39 -9.25
CA ASP A 527 -32.13 4.70 -9.64
C ASP A 527 -30.68 4.66 -10.15
N ASP A 528 -30.03 3.50 -10.03
CA ASP A 528 -28.66 3.25 -10.48
C ASP A 528 -28.64 2.56 -11.85
N LEU A 529 -27.50 2.62 -12.53
CA LEU A 529 -27.31 2.07 -13.87
C LEU A 529 -26.06 1.18 -13.93
N ILE A 530 -26.05 0.26 -14.89
CA ILE A 530 -24.88 -0.56 -15.23
C ILE A 530 -24.48 -0.33 -16.68
N GLN A 531 -23.17 -0.27 -16.95
CA GLN A 531 -22.62 -0.14 -18.30
C GLN A 531 -22.93 -1.40 -19.12
N PRO A 532 -23.08 -1.31 -20.47
CA PRO A 532 -23.50 -2.42 -21.32
C PRO A 532 -22.71 -3.72 -21.16
N THR A 533 -21.44 -3.65 -20.76
CA THR A 533 -20.55 -4.83 -20.62
C THR A 533 -20.39 -5.33 -19.18
N PHE A 534 -21.14 -4.79 -18.21
CA PHE A 534 -21.02 -5.18 -16.80
C PHE A 534 -21.26 -6.68 -16.61
N LEU A 535 -22.42 -7.19 -17.04
CA LEU A 535 -22.78 -8.60 -16.82
C LEU A 535 -21.84 -9.57 -17.54
N GLU A 536 -21.48 -9.26 -18.79
CA GLU A 536 -20.57 -10.08 -19.58
C GLU A 536 -19.22 -10.26 -18.88
N LYS A 537 -18.62 -9.15 -18.42
CA LYS A 537 -17.33 -9.16 -17.73
C LYS A 537 -17.43 -9.81 -16.36
N ALA A 538 -18.46 -9.48 -15.58
CA ALA A 538 -18.68 -10.06 -14.26
C ALA A 538 -18.86 -11.59 -14.32
N VAL A 539 -19.69 -12.08 -15.24
CA VAL A 539 -19.90 -13.53 -15.44
C VAL A 539 -18.59 -14.21 -15.87
N ALA A 540 -17.84 -13.62 -16.81
CA ALA A 540 -16.56 -14.17 -17.25
C ALA A 540 -15.57 -14.35 -16.08
N VAL A 541 -15.50 -13.36 -15.17
CA VAL A 541 -14.64 -13.42 -13.98
C VAL A 541 -15.10 -14.50 -13.00
N MET A 542 -16.39 -14.56 -12.70
CA MET A 542 -16.96 -15.55 -11.76
C MET A 542 -16.75 -16.99 -12.26
N ASP A 543 -16.96 -17.24 -13.56
CA ASP A 543 -16.80 -18.57 -14.14
C ASP A 543 -15.32 -18.99 -14.26
N SER A 544 -14.41 -18.03 -14.45
CA SER A 544 -12.97 -18.30 -14.60
C SER A 544 -12.20 -18.38 -13.28
N THR A 545 -12.84 -17.99 -12.18
CA THR A 545 -12.20 -17.91 -10.85
C THR A 545 -12.97 -18.76 -9.83
N PRO A 546 -12.72 -20.09 -9.79
CA PRO A 546 -13.39 -20.97 -8.83
C PRO A 546 -13.20 -20.49 -7.38
N GLY A 547 -14.29 -20.45 -6.61
CA GLY A 547 -14.29 -20.05 -5.20
C GLY A 547 -14.50 -18.56 -4.94
N LEU A 548 -14.66 -17.74 -5.99
CA LEU A 548 -15.06 -16.34 -5.85
C LEU A 548 -16.54 -16.24 -5.49
N ALA A 549 -16.88 -15.49 -4.43
CA ALA A 549 -18.27 -15.31 -4.00
C ALA A 549 -18.95 -14.13 -4.69
N TYR A 550 -18.20 -13.09 -5.05
CA TYR A 550 -18.74 -11.93 -5.77
C TYR A 550 -17.70 -11.25 -6.64
N VAL A 551 -18.19 -10.52 -7.65
CA VAL A 551 -17.37 -9.59 -8.43
C VAL A 551 -18.09 -8.24 -8.52
N THR A 552 -17.31 -7.18 -8.40
CA THR A 552 -17.76 -5.79 -8.58
C THR A 552 -16.86 -5.06 -9.57
N SER A 553 -17.09 -3.76 -9.77
CA SER A 553 -16.33 -2.89 -10.65
C SER A 553 -15.95 -1.60 -9.93
N LEU A 554 -15.22 -0.71 -10.62
CA LEU A 554 -15.12 0.68 -10.16
C LEU A 554 -16.49 1.35 -10.27
N VAL A 555 -16.70 2.39 -9.47
CA VAL A 555 -18.00 3.08 -9.36
C VAL A 555 -17.89 4.50 -9.85
N SER A 556 -18.71 4.90 -10.81
CA SER A 556 -18.83 6.29 -11.25
C SER A 556 -20.04 6.95 -10.62
N TYR A 557 -19.88 8.17 -10.14
CA TYR A 557 -20.97 8.95 -9.54
C TYR A 557 -21.52 9.95 -10.54
N PHE A 558 -22.85 10.05 -10.61
CA PHE A 558 -23.53 11.04 -11.45
C PHE A 558 -24.77 11.60 -10.73
N VAL A 559 -25.34 12.70 -11.24
CA VAL A 559 -26.55 13.33 -10.66
C VAL A 559 -27.73 13.17 -11.62
N GLU A 560 -27.68 13.86 -12.77
CA GLU A 560 -28.75 13.81 -13.77
C GLU A 560 -28.40 12.88 -14.93
N SER A 561 -27.23 13.09 -15.56
CA SER A 561 -26.77 12.33 -16.72
C SER A 561 -25.55 11.46 -16.41
N PRO A 562 -25.55 10.16 -16.77
CA PRO A 562 -24.40 9.27 -16.59
C PRO A 562 -23.18 9.67 -17.42
N ASP A 563 -23.36 10.43 -18.51
CA ASP A 563 -22.26 10.93 -19.36
C ASP A 563 -21.51 12.12 -18.72
N GLN A 564 -21.97 12.60 -17.56
CA GLN A 564 -21.38 13.72 -16.82
C GLN A 564 -21.01 13.28 -15.40
N PRO A 565 -19.95 12.46 -15.23
CA PRO A 565 -19.55 11.99 -13.93
C PRO A 565 -19.09 13.14 -13.02
N VAL A 566 -19.49 13.08 -11.75
CA VAL A 566 -19.17 14.08 -10.71
C VAL A 566 -18.21 13.53 -9.65
N GLY A 567 -17.87 12.25 -9.73
CA GLY A 567 -17.11 11.54 -8.71
C GLY A 567 -16.92 10.07 -9.06
N GLY A 568 -16.31 9.33 -8.14
CA GLY A 568 -16.32 7.88 -8.19
C GLY A 568 -15.76 7.25 -6.92
N TRP A 569 -15.61 5.93 -6.95
CA TRP A 569 -15.00 5.17 -5.88
C TRP A 569 -14.33 3.90 -6.39
N ILE A 570 -13.26 3.51 -5.71
CA ILE A 570 -12.44 2.34 -6.00
C ILE A 570 -12.61 1.33 -4.86
N PRO A 571 -13.44 0.28 -5.05
CA PRO A 571 -13.52 -0.81 -4.10
C PRO A 571 -12.18 -1.57 -4.01
N TRP A 572 -11.93 -2.19 -2.87
CA TRP A 572 -10.72 -2.98 -2.62
C TRP A 572 -10.98 -4.47 -2.91
N GLY A 573 -12.25 -4.87 -3.02
CA GLY A 573 -12.66 -6.26 -2.99
C GLY A 573 -12.69 -6.73 -1.53
N THR A 574 -12.13 -7.89 -1.22
CA THR A 574 -12.18 -8.39 0.16
C THR A 574 -10.90 -8.03 0.93
N GLU A 575 -11.02 -7.07 1.85
CA GLU A 575 -9.99 -6.78 2.86
C GLU A 575 -10.67 -6.80 4.24
N ARG A 576 -10.37 -7.84 5.03
CA ARG A 576 -11.15 -8.20 6.22
C ARG A 576 -10.97 -7.21 7.37
N ASP A 577 -9.77 -6.70 7.57
CA ASP A 577 -9.52 -5.75 8.66
C ASP A 577 -10.18 -4.39 8.37
N ALA A 578 -10.12 -3.96 7.10
CA ALA A 578 -10.74 -2.74 6.63
C ALA A 578 -12.26 -2.85 6.57
N LEU A 579 -12.83 -4.03 6.26
CA LEU A 579 -14.28 -4.26 6.29
C LEU A 579 -14.88 -4.08 7.69
N LEU A 580 -14.12 -4.24 8.76
CA LEU A 580 -14.59 -3.86 10.11
C LEU A 580 -14.55 -2.34 10.31
N ALA A 581 -13.68 -1.64 9.57
CA ALA A 581 -13.51 -0.19 9.68
C ALA A 581 -14.55 0.59 8.85
N GLU A 582 -14.77 0.16 7.61
CA GLU A 582 -15.61 0.77 6.59
C GLU A 582 -15.95 -0.25 5.48
N ASN A 583 -17.06 -0.08 4.77
CA ASN A 583 -17.34 -0.94 3.62
C ASN A 583 -16.33 -0.65 2.50
N VAL A 584 -15.39 -1.58 2.27
CA VAL A 584 -14.39 -1.53 1.19
C VAL A 584 -14.69 -2.50 0.05
N ALA A 585 -15.74 -3.31 0.18
CA ALA A 585 -16.01 -4.42 -0.73
C ALA A 585 -16.73 -4.03 -2.01
N SER A 586 -17.87 -3.36 -1.88
CA SER A 586 -18.67 -2.82 -2.98
C SER A 586 -19.72 -1.86 -2.42
N THR A 587 -20.53 -1.30 -3.31
CA THR A 587 -21.82 -0.68 -2.99
C THR A 587 -22.91 -1.76 -2.90
N CYS A 588 -24.18 -1.37 -3.03
CA CYS A 588 -25.32 -2.27 -3.16
C CYS A 588 -25.21 -3.27 -4.33
N THR A 589 -24.40 -2.96 -5.35
CA THR A 589 -24.33 -3.72 -6.60
C THR A 589 -23.04 -4.53 -6.68
N ALA A 590 -23.18 -5.86 -6.75
CA ALA A 590 -22.13 -6.80 -7.14
C ALA A 590 -22.80 -8.06 -7.71
N LEU A 591 -22.16 -8.73 -8.67
CA LEU A 591 -22.64 -10.03 -9.14
C LEU A 591 -22.19 -11.09 -8.14
N MET A 592 -23.13 -11.76 -7.49
CA MET A 592 -22.86 -12.69 -6.39
C MET A 592 -23.32 -14.11 -6.72
N GLU A 593 -22.60 -15.12 -6.23
CA GLU A 593 -23.05 -16.51 -6.30
C GLU A 593 -24.27 -16.70 -5.39
N ARG A 594 -25.46 -16.96 -5.99
CA ARG A 594 -26.75 -16.98 -5.26
C ARG A 594 -26.71 -17.88 -4.04
N GLN A 595 -26.17 -19.09 -4.23
CA GLN A 595 -26.06 -20.09 -3.17
C GLN A 595 -25.28 -19.57 -1.96
N ARG A 596 -24.23 -18.75 -2.16
CA ARG A 596 -23.44 -18.18 -1.05
C ARG A 596 -24.24 -17.17 -0.24
N ILE A 597 -25.09 -16.41 -0.92
CA ILE A 597 -25.98 -15.43 -0.26
C ILE A 597 -27.07 -16.15 0.53
N GLU A 598 -27.64 -17.23 -0.01
CA GLU A 598 -28.59 -18.08 0.70
C GLU A 598 -27.95 -18.75 1.93
N GLU A 599 -26.73 -19.25 1.78
CA GLU A 599 -25.99 -19.92 2.87
C GLU A 599 -25.68 -18.97 4.04
N ILE A 600 -25.52 -17.67 3.82
CA ILE A 600 -25.32 -16.67 4.90
C ILE A 600 -26.64 -16.16 5.48
N GLY A 601 -27.80 -16.55 4.91
CA GLY A 601 -29.12 -16.17 5.39
C GLY A 601 -29.78 -14.99 4.67
N GLY A 602 -29.19 -14.51 3.56
CA GLY A 602 -29.68 -13.33 2.83
C GLY A 602 -29.28 -12.01 3.47
N TYR A 603 -30.11 -10.98 3.28
CA TYR A 603 -29.93 -9.64 3.82
C TYR A 603 -30.56 -9.54 5.21
N ASP A 604 -29.87 -8.91 6.16
CA ASP A 604 -30.41 -8.70 7.50
C ASP A 604 -31.53 -7.66 7.49
N GLU A 605 -32.76 -8.09 7.80
CA GLU A 605 -33.95 -7.22 7.85
C GLU A 605 -33.97 -6.32 9.10
N TRP A 606 -33.08 -6.53 10.08
CA TRP A 606 -32.90 -5.60 11.20
C TRP A 606 -32.16 -4.31 10.79
N LEU A 607 -31.30 -4.40 9.77
CA LEU A 607 -30.56 -3.27 9.25
C LEU A 607 -31.46 -2.41 8.36
N THR A 608 -31.49 -1.10 8.65
CA THR A 608 -32.22 -0.10 7.84
C THR A 608 -31.33 0.57 6.80
N ALA A 609 -30.02 0.34 6.85
CA ALA A 609 -29.01 0.65 5.86
C ALA A 609 -27.80 -0.30 6.05
N TYR A 610 -26.82 -0.27 5.15
CA TYR A 610 -25.60 -1.09 5.24
C TYR A 610 -25.85 -2.61 5.21
N GLU A 611 -27.02 -3.04 4.73
CA GLU A 611 -27.36 -4.45 4.52
C GLU A 611 -26.47 -5.11 3.46
N ASP A 612 -25.94 -4.33 2.52
CA ASP A 612 -24.91 -4.75 1.57
C ASP A 612 -23.57 -5.04 2.27
N TRP A 613 -23.15 -4.14 3.18
CA TRP A 613 -21.94 -4.29 3.96
C TRP A 613 -21.99 -5.56 4.84
N ASP A 614 -23.13 -5.83 5.47
CA ASP A 614 -23.38 -7.05 6.23
C ASP A 614 -23.16 -8.33 5.41
N VAL A 615 -23.64 -8.36 4.17
CA VAL A 615 -23.43 -9.47 3.24
C VAL A 615 -21.94 -9.67 2.96
N PHE A 616 -21.20 -8.60 2.67
CA PHE A 616 -19.76 -8.70 2.42
C PHE A 616 -18.97 -9.15 3.66
N CYS A 617 -19.34 -8.67 4.85
CA CYS A 617 -18.77 -9.13 6.12
C CYS A 617 -19.03 -10.62 6.34
N SER A 618 -20.27 -11.08 6.14
CA SER A 618 -20.69 -12.48 6.28
C SER A 618 -19.94 -13.42 5.32
N LEU A 619 -19.75 -13.00 4.07
CA LEU A 619 -18.95 -13.74 3.09
C LEU A 619 -17.48 -13.81 3.52
N ALA A 620 -16.90 -12.67 3.91
CA ALA A 620 -15.50 -12.57 4.28
C ALA A 620 -15.14 -13.36 5.56
N GLU A 621 -16.04 -13.41 6.56
CA GLU A 621 -15.89 -14.25 7.76
C GLU A 621 -15.81 -15.74 7.43
N ARG A 622 -16.46 -16.18 6.35
CA ARG A 622 -16.38 -17.56 5.85
C ARG A 622 -15.17 -17.82 4.96
N GLY A 623 -14.27 -16.84 4.82
CA GLY A 623 -13.10 -16.93 3.94
C GLY A 623 -13.44 -16.86 2.46
N LEU A 624 -14.66 -16.41 2.11
CA LEU A 624 -15.06 -16.21 0.72
C LEU A 624 -14.64 -14.81 0.28
N ALA A 625 -13.94 -14.74 -0.85
CA ALA A 625 -13.39 -13.51 -1.40
C ALA A 625 -14.22 -12.99 -2.57
N GLY A 626 -14.06 -11.70 -2.87
CA GLY A 626 -14.54 -11.06 -4.09
C GLY A 626 -13.43 -10.33 -4.84
N SER A 627 -13.74 -10.00 -6.10
CA SER A 627 -12.80 -9.36 -7.04
C SER A 627 -13.37 -8.06 -7.59
N VAL A 628 -12.50 -7.19 -8.08
CA VAL A 628 -12.84 -5.87 -8.62
C VAL A 628 -12.36 -5.76 -10.06
N ILE A 629 -13.27 -5.54 -10.99
CA ILE A 629 -12.98 -5.21 -12.38
C ILE A 629 -12.50 -3.74 -12.43
N PRO A 630 -11.31 -3.44 -12.96
CA PRO A 630 -10.74 -2.09 -12.98
C PRO A 630 -11.31 -1.23 -14.11
N GLU A 631 -12.64 -1.16 -14.19
CA GLU A 631 -13.40 -0.29 -15.09
C GLU A 631 -14.62 0.27 -14.36
N PRO A 632 -15.06 1.50 -14.67
CA PRO A 632 -16.23 2.13 -14.04
C PRO A 632 -17.54 1.60 -14.64
N LEU A 633 -17.89 0.35 -14.35
CA LEU A 633 -19.04 -0.34 -14.94
C LEU A 633 -20.35 -0.17 -14.14
N PHE A 634 -20.26 0.30 -12.89
CA PHE A 634 -21.41 0.66 -12.08
C PHE A 634 -21.55 2.18 -11.98
N LEU A 635 -22.74 2.70 -12.31
CA LEU A 635 -23.03 4.12 -12.31
C LEU A 635 -24.04 4.39 -11.18
N TYR A 636 -23.57 5.07 -10.15
CA TYR A 636 -24.33 5.34 -8.94
C TYR A 636 -24.88 6.77 -8.94
N ARG A 637 -26.19 6.92 -8.75
CA ARG A 637 -26.87 8.21 -8.79
C ARG A 637 -26.87 8.90 -7.43
N LEU A 638 -26.27 10.08 -7.37
CA LEU A 638 -26.28 10.93 -6.19
C LEU A 638 -27.58 11.74 -6.13
N ARG A 639 -28.50 11.32 -5.26
CA ARG A 639 -29.74 12.06 -4.99
C ARG A 639 -29.71 12.83 -3.66
N PRO A 640 -30.33 14.03 -3.59
CA PRO A 640 -30.46 14.78 -2.34
C PRO A 640 -31.24 14.03 -1.25
N ASP A 641 -32.23 13.22 -1.66
CA ASP A 641 -33.16 12.47 -0.82
C ASP A 641 -32.74 10.99 -0.61
N SER A 642 -31.50 10.63 -0.98
CA SER A 642 -30.98 9.28 -0.77
C SER A 642 -31.01 8.87 0.72
N MET A 643 -31.27 7.57 0.98
CA MET A 643 -31.39 7.04 2.34
C MET A 643 -30.17 7.37 3.19
N THR A 644 -28.96 7.12 2.71
CA THR A 644 -27.69 7.38 3.41
C THR A 644 -27.45 8.86 3.74
N ARG A 645 -28.00 9.80 2.96
CA ARG A 645 -27.91 11.25 3.25
C ARG A 645 -29.00 11.75 4.18
N SER A 646 -30.13 11.04 4.25
CA SER A 646 -31.26 11.34 5.12
C SER A 646 -31.16 10.68 6.51
N MET A 647 -30.25 9.71 6.69
CA MET A 647 -29.95 9.09 7.98
C MET A 647 -29.44 10.12 8.99
N ARG A 648 -29.95 10.05 10.22
CA ARG A 648 -29.41 10.86 11.32
C ARG A 648 -28.00 10.36 11.64
N VAL A 649 -27.09 11.28 11.97
CA VAL A 649 -25.68 10.98 12.31
C VAL A 649 -25.55 9.91 13.42
N ASN A 650 -26.53 9.84 14.33
CA ASN A 650 -26.55 8.84 15.41
C ASN A 650 -26.88 7.42 14.91
N ASP A 651 -27.69 7.28 13.86
CA ASP A 651 -28.12 5.96 13.35
C ASP A 651 -26.96 5.26 12.63
N ARG A 652 -26.08 6.03 11.98
CA ARG A 652 -24.84 5.50 11.37
C ARG A 652 -23.94 4.80 12.38
N HIS A 653 -23.69 5.43 13.52
CA HIS A 653 -22.81 4.86 14.54
C HIS A 653 -23.42 3.61 15.19
N ALA A 654 -24.73 3.61 15.42
CA ALA A 654 -25.43 2.45 15.97
C ALA A 654 -25.39 1.24 15.02
N GLN A 655 -25.60 1.45 13.71
CA GLN A 655 -25.53 0.37 12.72
C GLN A 655 -24.11 -0.16 12.52
N MET A 656 -23.10 0.72 12.51
CA MET A 656 -21.69 0.27 12.53
C MET A 656 -21.35 -0.53 13.79
N ALA A 657 -21.81 -0.11 14.96
CA ALA A 657 -21.63 -0.86 16.20
C ALA A 657 -22.32 -2.22 16.16
N TYR A 658 -23.51 -2.30 15.56
CA TYR A 658 -24.21 -3.55 15.31
C TYR A 658 -23.42 -4.48 14.38
N LEU A 659 -22.88 -3.99 13.26
CA LEU A 659 -22.02 -4.78 12.36
C LEU A 659 -20.79 -5.32 13.09
N CYS A 660 -20.10 -4.49 13.90
CA CYS A 660 -18.98 -4.93 14.72
C CYS A 660 -19.38 -5.99 15.75
N GLN A 661 -20.58 -5.89 16.33
CA GLN A 661 -21.10 -6.88 17.27
C GLN A 661 -21.46 -8.19 16.58
N LYS A 662 -22.04 -8.11 15.37
CA LYS A 662 -22.47 -9.27 14.57
C LYS A 662 -21.27 -10.03 13.98
N HIS A 663 -20.21 -9.31 13.64
CA HIS A 663 -19.02 -9.86 12.98
C HIS A 663 -17.72 -9.75 13.81
N PRO A 664 -17.66 -10.36 15.00
CA PRO A 664 -16.48 -10.26 15.87
C PRO A 664 -15.27 -11.04 15.32
N ALA A 665 -15.47 -11.96 14.38
CA ALA A 665 -14.43 -12.82 13.80
C ALA A 665 -13.94 -12.31 12.43
N LEU A 666 -14.54 -11.23 11.92
CA LEU A 666 -14.18 -10.62 10.65
C LEU A 666 -12.71 -10.20 10.57
N PRO A 667 -12.15 -9.37 11.47
CA PRO A 667 -10.76 -8.94 11.34
C PRO A 667 -9.81 -10.13 11.55
N LEU A 668 -8.83 -10.27 10.67
CA LEU A 668 -7.70 -11.18 10.85
C LEU A 668 -6.73 -10.61 11.89
N HIS A 669 -6.62 -9.28 11.93
CA HIS A 669 -5.78 -8.51 12.82
C HIS A 669 -6.61 -7.39 13.47
N PRO A 670 -7.32 -7.69 14.58
CA PRO A 670 -8.18 -6.70 15.26
C PRO A 670 -7.46 -5.40 15.62
N GLU A 671 -6.16 -5.47 15.91
CA GLU A 671 -5.32 -4.31 16.16
C GLU A 671 -5.14 -3.40 14.94
N ARG A 672 -5.12 -3.95 13.71
CA ARG A 672 -5.08 -3.16 12.47
C ARG A 672 -6.40 -2.41 12.27
N ALA A 673 -7.53 -3.10 12.42
CA ALA A 673 -8.86 -2.48 12.34
C ALA A 673 -9.04 -1.34 13.35
N LEU A 674 -8.60 -1.54 14.60
CA LEU A 674 -8.62 -0.49 15.62
C LEU A 674 -7.75 0.70 15.24
N ARG A 675 -6.54 0.48 14.72
CA ARG A 675 -5.67 1.57 14.27
C ARG A 675 -6.30 2.37 13.13
N MET A 676 -6.92 1.70 12.15
CA MET A 676 -7.66 2.36 11.05
C MET A 676 -8.79 3.26 11.57
N GLN A 677 -9.59 2.76 12.53
CA GLN A 677 -10.64 3.55 13.19
C GLN A 677 -10.08 4.77 13.94
N LEU A 678 -8.96 4.62 14.67
CA LEU A 678 -8.28 5.73 15.33
C LEU A 678 -7.74 6.76 14.31
N GLY A 679 -7.14 6.29 13.22
CA GLY A 679 -6.66 7.15 12.13
C GLY A 679 -7.79 7.96 11.49
N ARG A 680 -8.96 7.35 11.30
CA ARG A 680 -10.17 8.03 10.82
C ARG A 680 -10.65 9.11 11.80
N ALA A 681 -10.76 8.76 13.10
CA ALA A 681 -11.15 9.72 14.13
C ALA A 681 -10.18 10.92 14.19
N HIS A 682 -8.89 10.66 14.07
CA HIS A 682 -7.88 11.72 14.05
C HIS A 682 -7.99 12.63 12.81
N ARG A 683 -8.21 12.07 11.61
CA ARG A 683 -8.47 12.86 10.39
C ARG A 683 -9.70 13.75 10.53
N GLN A 684 -10.79 13.21 11.10
CA GLN A 684 -11.99 13.98 11.37
C GLN A 684 -11.72 15.13 12.34
N GLU A 685 -10.96 14.89 13.42
CA GLU A 685 -10.56 15.92 14.36
C GLU A 685 -9.75 17.04 13.68
N LEU A 686 -8.77 16.67 12.84
CA LEU A 686 -7.97 17.65 12.08
C LEU A 686 -8.84 18.46 11.12
N HIS A 687 -9.78 17.82 10.42
CA HIS A 687 -10.70 18.50 9.53
C HIS A 687 -11.56 19.53 10.28
N LEU A 688 -12.16 19.14 11.41
CA LEU A 688 -12.97 20.03 12.23
C LEU A 688 -12.17 21.22 12.79
N ARG A 689 -10.89 21.01 13.13
CA ARG A 689 -9.98 22.09 13.54
C ARG A 689 -9.66 23.04 12.38
N ALA A 690 -9.43 22.50 11.18
CA ALA A 690 -9.08 23.28 10.00
C ALA A 690 -10.25 24.13 9.47
N THR A 691 -11.48 23.62 9.51
CA THR A 691 -12.69 24.34 9.07
C THR A 691 -13.24 25.31 10.12
N GLY A 692 -12.61 25.39 11.30
CA GLY A 692 -13.10 26.22 12.41
C GLY A 692 -14.42 25.75 13.03
N SER A 693 -14.98 24.62 12.57
CA SER A 693 -16.23 24.04 13.10
C SER A 693 -16.02 23.31 14.43
N ALA A 694 -14.78 23.01 14.80
CA ALA A 694 -14.43 22.69 16.19
C ALA A 694 -14.36 23.98 17.01
N SER A 695 -15.48 24.36 17.63
CA SER A 695 -15.32 25.00 18.94
C SER A 695 -14.66 23.96 19.85
N PRO A 696 -13.53 24.27 20.52
CA PRO A 696 -13.09 23.45 21.64
C PRO A 696 -14.30 23.26 22.57
N PRO A 697 -14.43 22.11 23.28
CA PRO A 697 -15.46 21.97 24.30
C PRO A 697 -15.51 23.25 25.13
N LEU A 698 -16.69 23.79 25.44
CA LEU A 698 -16.84 25.04 26.20
C LEU A 698 -15.94 25.05 27.46
N LEU A 699 -15.72 23.87 28.03
CA LEU A 699 -14.78 23.59 29.12
C LEU A 699 -13.30 23.89 28.79
N ASN A 700 -12.80 23.61 27.59
CA ASN A 700 -11.43 23.94 27.19
C ASN A 700 -11.25 25.44 26.94
N ARG A 701 -12.23 26.12 26.31
CA ARG A 701 -12.20 27.59 26.21
C ARG A 701 -12.28 28.25 27.59
N PHE A 702 -13.10 27.72 28.50
CA PHE A 702 -13.19 28.22 29.87
C PHE A 702 -11.91 27.94 30.66
N ALA A 703 -11.34 26.73 30.55
CA ALA A 703 -10.10 26.33 31.20
C ALA A 703 -8.89 27.10 30.65
N ASP A 704 -8.81 27.36 29.35
CA ASP A 704 -7.74 28.12 28.73
C ASP A 704 -7.86 29.61 29.04
N LYS A 705 -9.08 30.16 29.09
CA LYS A 705 -9.32 31.55 29.50
C LYS A 705 -9.07 31.74 31.00
N MET A 706 -9.46 30.77 31.83
CA MET A 706 -9.09 30.72 33.24
C MET A 706 -7.58 30.56 33.43
N ASN A 707 -6.90 29.66 32.72
CA ASN A 707 -5.46 29.49 32.81
C ASN A 707 -4.69 30.72 32.30
N ALA A 708 -5.16 31.38 31.24
CA ALA A 708 -4.57 32.61 30.72
C ALA A 708 -4.78 33.79 31.69
N THR A 709 -5.93 33.86 32.36
CA THR A 709 -6.20 34.86 33.40
C THR A 709 -5.45 34.56 34.71
N LEU A 710 -5.31 33.29 35.09
CA LEU A 710 -4.57 32.83 36.27
C LEU A 710 -3.05 33.01 36.13
N LYS A 711 -2.52 32.92 34.91
CA LYS A 711 -1.10 33.20 34.60
C LYS A 711 -0.76 34.70 34.53
N ARG A 712 -1.77 35.59 34.53
CA ARG A 712 -1.57 37.05 34.46
C ARG A 712 -1.51 37.74 35.83
N PHE A 713 -1.87 37.06 36.91
CA PHE A 713 -1.91 37.66 38.24
C PHE A 713 -1.36 36.67 39.29
N ASP A 714 -0.05 36.75 39.57
CA ASP A 714 0.61 35.93 40.61
C ASP A 714 -0.05 36.09 42.00
N PHE A 715 -0.64 37.25 42.28
CA PHE A 715 -1.35 37.52 43.53
C PHE A 715 -2.71 36.78 43.65
N ALA A 716 -3.38 36.48 42.53
CA ALA A 716 -4.68 35.80 42.55
C ALA A 716 -4.55 34.29 42.80
N HIS A 717 -3.39 33.71 42.49
CA HIS A 717 -3.12 32.28 42.63
C HIS A 717 -3.14 31.84 44.12
N ALA A 718 -2.63 32.66 45.03
CA ALA A 718 -2.60 32.34 46.46
C ALA A 718 -3.98 32.47 47.15
N THR A 719 -4.81 33.40 46.69
CA THR A 719 -6.13 33.68 47.28
C THR A 719 -7.17 32.67 46.77
N LEU A 720 -7.13 32.32 45.48
CA LEU A 720 -7.99 31.28 44.91
C LEU A 720 -7.59 29.87 45.38
N ARG A 721 -6.30 29.61 45.64
CA ARG A 721 -5.84 28.36 46.26
C ARG A 721 -6.34 28.22 47.70
N ARG A 722 -6.38 29.31 48.48
CA ARG A 722 -6.99 29.34 49.82
C ARG A 722 -8.52 29.14 49.78
N ALA A 723 -9.22 29.76 48.83
CA ALA A 723 -10.65 29.56 48.65
C ALA A 723 -11.00 28.13 48.18
N ALA A 724 -10.18 27.55 47.31
CA ALA A 724 -10.36 26.18 46.84
C ALA A 724 -10.01 25.14 47.92
N LEU A 725 -9.02 25.37 48.78
CA LEU A 725 -8.74 24.55 49.97
C LEU A 725 -9.88 24.63 51.00
N TRP A 726 -10.51 25.81 51.15
CA TRP A 726 -11.67 26.00 52.01
C TRP A 726 -12.91 25.23 51.51
N VAL A 727 -13.13 25.17 50.19
CA VAL A 727 -14.21 24.36 49.57
C VAL A 727 -13.88 22.85 49.54
N ALA A 728 -12.60 22.49 49.37
CA ALA A 728 -12.15 21.10 49.28
C ALA A 728 -12.05 20.40 50.63
N GLY A 729 -11.93 21.12 51.75
CA GLY A 729 -11.70 20.56 53.09
C GLY A 729 -10.29 19.98 53.19
N ALA A 730 -9.50 20.49 54.13
CA ALA A 730 -8.07 20.19 54.22
C ALA A 730 -7.81 18.80 54.81
N ASP A 731 -7.79 17.74 53.99
CA ASP A 731 -7.40 16.41 54.49
C ASP A 731 -6.54 15.53 53.54
N ASP A 732 -6.13 15.97 52.35
CA ASP A 732 -5.09 15.25 51.58
C ASP A 732 -4.39 16.13 50.52
N ASP A 733 -3.21 16.67 50.84
CA ASP A 733 -2.44 17.57 49.97
C ASP A 733 -1.67 16.84 48.85
N SER A 734 -1.78 15.51 48.75
CA SER A 734 -1.02 14.70 47.79
C SER A 734 -1.69 14.54 46.41
N ARG A 735 -2.95 14.97 46.25
CA ARG A 735 -3.72 14.85 44.99
C ARG A 735 -3.91 16.21 44.29
N PRO A 736 -3.87 16.28 42.95
CA PRO A 736 -4.14 17.52 42.23
C PRO A 736 -5.53 18.09 42.58
N LEU A 737 -5.60 19.38 42.91
CA LEU A 737 -6.81 20.10 43.35
C LEU A 737 -8.04 19.86 42.44
N ARG A 738 -7.81 19.66 41.13
CA ARG A 738 -8.84 19.34 40.14
C ARG A 738 -9.61 18.05 40.46
N HIS A 739 -8.93 17.02 40.98
CA HIS A 739 -9.56 15.73 41.32
C HIS A 739 -10.42 15.85 42.57
N GLN A 740 -9.93 16.58 43.58
CA GLN A 740 -10.65 16.77 44.85
C GLN A 740 -11.97 17.54 44.66
N VAL A 741 -11.97 18.57 43.81
CA VAL A 741 -13.16 19.35 43.48
C VAL A 741 -14.16 18.54 42.65
N MET A 742 -13.69 17.76 41.67
CA MET A 742 -14.57 16.92 40.86
C MET A 742 -15.23 15.81 41.68
N GLU A 743 -14.49 15.14 42.57
CA GLU A 743 -15.02 14.04 43.38
C GLU A 743 -16.16 14.47 44.31
N ARG A 744 -16.09 15.67 44.92
CA ARG A 744 -17.18 16.24 45.72
C ARG A 744 -18.36 16.73 44.88
N PHE A 745 -18.11 17.23 43.67
CA PHE A 745 -19.18 17.66 42.77
C PHE A 745 -20.02 16.46 42.28
N PHE A 746 -19.38 15.30 42.08
CA PHE A 746 -20.07 14.05 41.71
C PHE A 746 -20.68 13.30 42.91
N ARG A 747 -20.17 13.46 44.13
CA ARG A 747 -20.80 12.91 45.35
C ARG A 747 -22.12 13.59 45.76
N ARG A 748 -22.45 14.77 45.22
CA ARG A 748 -23.71 15.49 45.52
C ARG A 748 -24.87 15.14 44.56
N ARG A 749 -24.73 14.11 43.72
CA ARG A 749 -25.76 13.71 42.75
C ARG A 749 -26.26 12.27 42.86
N ASN A 750 -26.01 11.59 43.97
CA ASN A 750 -26.73 10.39 44.38
C ASN A 750 -27.49 10.65 45.68
#